data_AF-A0AAW6IT55-F1
#
_entry.id   AF-A0AAW6IT55-F1
#
_cell.length_a   1.000
_cell.length_b   1.000
_cell.length_c   1.000
_cell.angle_alpha   90.00
_cell.angle_beta   90.00
_cell.angle_gamma   90.00
#
_symmetry.space_group_name_H-M   'P 1'
#
loop_
_entity.id
_entity.type
_entity.pdbx_description
1 polymer ?
#
loop_
_entity_poly.entity_id
_entity_poly.type
_entity_poly.pdbx_seq_one_letter_code
_entity_poly.pdbx_strand_id
1 'polypeptide(L)'
;LAVEESRLKIPLLVGADVIHGYETIFPIPLALSCSWDTLAVERMARISAIEASADGINWTFSPMVDICRDARWGRIAEGNGEDPYLGSLMAKAYVRGYQGNNMQGNDEILACVKHFALYGASESGRDYNTMDMSRLRMYNEYLAPYKAAVDAGVGSIMSSFNIVDGIPATANKWLLTDLLRNEWGFGGLLVTDYNSIAEMSSHGVAPLKEASIRALQAGTDMDMVSCGFLNTLEESLKEAKVTEEQINMACRHVLEAKYKLGLFSNPYKYCDALRAKEKLYTPEHRSAARAIAAETFVLLKNDNNLLPLEQKGRIALIGPMADARNNMCGMWSMTCTPSRHRTLLEGIRAAAGDKAEILYAKGSNIYYDAETEKAATGIRPLERGDNRELLDEALRVASRSDIIVAALGECAEMSGESASRTSLEIPDAQQDLLKALVKTGKPVVLLLFTGRPLVLNWEDANVHSILNVWFGGSETGDAVADVLFGKITPSGKLTTTFPRSVGQLPLFYNHLNTGRPDPDSHIFNRYASNYLDESNEPLYPFGYGLSYTDFVYGELQISSETLPKNGELTVSVTVTNKGNYDGYETVQLYLRDIYAEIARPVKELKGFERVFLKSGESRDVKFVITEDDLKFYNSELHYVYEPGEFDVMVGPNSRDVQTKSFQAK
;
A
#
# COMPACT_ATOMS: atom_id res chain seq x y z
N LEU A 1 -22.95 2.39 30.53
CA LEU A 1 -22.46 0.99 30.49
C LEU A 1 -21.10 0.80 31.19
N ALA A 2 -19.94 0.82 30.52
CA ALA A 2 -18.68 0.35 31.14
C ALA A 2 -18.22 1.13 32.41
N VAL A 3 -18.25 2.46 32.37
CA VAL A 3 -17.75 3.32 33.47
C VAL A 3 -18.77 3.45 34.61
N GLU A 4 -20.07 3.46 34.30
CA GLU A 4 -21.11 3.80 35.28
C GLU A 4 -21.81 2.58 35.89
N GLU A 5 -21.86 1.45 35.17
CA GLU A 5 -22.69 0.30 35.53
C GLU A 5 -21.87 -0.97 35.84
N SER A 6 -20.56 -0.99 35.54
CA SER A 6 -19.70 -2.12 35.90
C SER A 6 -19.10 -1.97 37.31
N ARG A 7 -18.80 -3.10 37.97
CA ARG A 7 -18.23 -3.13 39.34
C ARG A 7 -16.92 -2.34 39.47
N LEU A 8 -16.03 -2.47 38.48
CA LEU A 8 -14.67 -1.89 38.50
C LEU A 8 -14.52 -0.61 37.67
N LYS A 9 -15.54 -0.24 36.88
CA LYS A 9 -15.57 1.00 36.08
C LYS A 9 -14.39 1.16 35.12
N ILE A 10 -13.82 0.04 34.65
CA ILE A 10 -12.69 0.03 33.72
C ILE A 10 -13.18 0.55 32.36
N PRO A 11 -12.56 1.60 31.78
CA PRO A 11 -12.97 2.16 30.49
C PRO A 11 -12.72 1.18 29.33
N LEU A 12 -13.36 1.42 28.19
CA LEU A 12 -13.20 0.62 26.97
C LEU A 12 -12.15 1.24 26.05
N LEU A 13 -11.43 0.37 25.35
CA LEU A 13 -10.83 0.75 24.06
C LEU A 13 -11.96 0.71 23.02
N VAL A 14 -11.99 1.70 22.13
CA VAL A 14 -12.96 1.78 21.03
C VAL A 14 -12.13 1.76 19.75
N GLY A 15 -12.10 0.58 19.13
CA GLY A 15 -11.31 0.29 17.93
C GLY A 15 -12.11 0.47 16.64
N ALA A 16 -11.44 0.92 15.58
CA ALA A 16 -11.99 0.95 14.23
C ALA A 16 -10.88 0.79 13.17
N ASP A 17 -11.24 0.30 11.98
CA ASP A 17 -10.37 0.34 10.80
C ASP A 17 -10.31 1.75 10.21
N VAL A 18 -9.44 2.61 10.79
CA VAL A 18 -9.12 3.93 10.25
C VAL A 18 -7.84 3.79 9.40
N ILE A 19 -8.00 3.24 8.21
CA ILE A 19 -6.88 2.74 7.38
C ILE A 19 -6.17 3.88 6.63
N HIS A 20 -6.92 4.68 5.89
CA HIS A 20 -6.39 5.78 5.08
C HIS A 20 -7.29 7.02 5.14
N GLY A 21 -7.85 7.29 6.32
CA GLY A 21 -8.79 8.37 6.56
C GLY A 21 -9.92 7.96 7.50
N TYR A 22 -10.61 8.97 8.05
CA TYR A 22 -11.84 8.78 8.80
C TYR A 22 -13.03 9.29 7.99
N GLU A 23 -13.39 10.57 8.03
CA GLU A 23 -14.35 11.14 7.07
C GLU A 23 -13.63 11.73 5.86
N THR A 24 -12.51 12.42 6.11
CA THR A 24 -11.58 12.80 5.05
C THR A 24 -10.80 11.56 4.64
N ILE A 25 -11.20 10.97 3.52
CA ILE A 25 -10.53 9.80 2.96
C ILE A 25 -9.40 10.24 2.04
N PHE A 26 -8.20 9.70 2.28
CA PHE A 26 -6.98 9.86 1.50
C PHE A 26 -6.84 8.69 0.50
N PRO A 27 -5.81 8.66 -0.36
CA PRO A 27 -5.59 7.52 -1.24
C PRO A 27 -5.45 6.20 -0.47
N ILE A 28 -5.82 5.09 -1.08
CA ILE A 28 -5.55 3.76 -0.49
C ILE A 28 -4.05 3.59 -0.17
N PRO A 29 -3.66 2.80 0.84
CA PRO A 29 -2.27 2.69 1.27
C PRO A 29 -1.25 2.37 0.16
N LEU A 30 -1.60 1.52 -0.80
CA LEU A 30 -0.71 1.22 -1.93
C LEU A 30 -0.44 2.49 -2.77
N ALA A 31 -1.46 3.31 -3.00
CA ALA A 31 -1.31 4.59 -3.68
C ALA A 31 -0.48 5.58 -2.84
N LEU A 32 -0.77 5.69 -1.54
CA LEU A 32 0.00 6.53 -0.61
C LEU A 32 1.49 6.22 -0.66
N SER A 33 1.86 4.94 -0.72
CA SER A 33 3.26 4.52 -0.82
C SER A 33 3.93 5.01 -2.12
N CYS A 34 3.16 5.19 -3.20
CA CYS A 34 3.65 5.72 -4.47
C CYS A 34 4.03 7.20 -4.42
N SER A 35 3.66 7.94 -3.36
CA SER A 35 4.20 9.29 -3.12
C SER A 35 5.69 9.29 -2.78
N TRP A 36 6.19 8.17 -2.22
CA TRP A 36 7.50 8.05 -1.57
C TRP A 36 7.75 9.12 -0.49
N ASP A 37 6.67 9.68 0.09
CA ASP A 37 6.73 10.76 1.07
C ASP A 37 6.25 10.29 2.44
N THR A 38 7.21 10.02 3.32
CA THR A 38 6.92 9.63 4.71
C THR A 38 6.24 10.76 5.49
N LEU A 39 6.46 12.02 5.14
CA LEU A 39 5.80 13.16 5.78
C LEU A 39 4.34 13.29 5.33
N ALA A 40 4.04 12.98 4.07
CA ALA A 40 2.66 12.91 3.59
C ALA A 40 1.88 11.80 4.30
N VAL A 41 2.49 10.62 4.47
CA VAL A 41 1.89 9.49 5.22
C VAL A 41 1.69 9.84 6.70
N GLU A 42 2.69 10.43 7.35
CA GLU A 42 2.57 10.89 8.74
C GLU A 42 1.44 11.94 8.88
N ARG A 43 1.35 12.89 7.94
CA ARG A 43 0.29 13.91 7.92
C ARG A 43 -1.10 13.29 7.71
N MET A 44 -1.22 12.32 6.83
CA MET A 44 -2.47 11.58 6.62
C MET A 44 -2.89 10.85 7.90
N ALA A 45 -1.98 10.09 8.51
CA ALA A 45 -2.24 9.37 9.75
C ALA A 45 -2.60 10.34 10.88
N ARG A 46 -1.95 11.51 10.93
CA ARG A 46 -2.26 12.57 11.90
C ARG A 46 -3.67 13.13 11.73
N ILE A 47 -4.07 13.48 10.50
CA ILE A 47 -5.42 13.96 10.21
C ILE A 47 -6.46 12.88 10.56
N SER A 48 -6.20 11.64 10.17
CA SER A 48 -7.06 10.50 10.47
C SER A 48 -7.26 10.30 11.98
N ALA A 49 -6.20 10.44 12.77
CA ALA A 49 -6.28 10.39 14.23
C ALA A 49 -7.04 11.59 14.82
N ILE A 50 -6.82 12.82 14.32
CA ILE A 50 -7.55 14.01 14.74
C ILE A 50 -9.07 13.81 14.53
N GLU A 51 -9.46 13.28 13.38
CA GLU A 51 -10.87 13.04 13.06
C GLU A 51 -11.44 11.89 13.90
N ALA A 52 -10.81 10.72 13.90
CA ALA A 52 -11.30 9.55 14.61
C ALA A 52 -11.41 9.79 16.13
N SER A 53 -10.42 10.45 16.73
CA SER A 53 -10.40 10.83 18.14
C SER A 53 -11.45 11.87 18.52
N ALA A 54 -11.87 12.70 17.56
CA ALA A 54 -12.95 13.65 17.77
C ALA A 54 -14.32 12.97 17.88
N ASP A 55 -14.46 11.77 17.31
CA ASP A 55 -15.69 10.96 17.31
C ASP A 55 -15.58 9.71 18.21
N GLY A 56 -14.72 9.74 19.23
CA GLY A 56 -14.67 8.71 20.27
C GLY A 56 -13.77 7.50 19.99
N ILE A 57 -13.18 7.38 18.80
CA ILE A 57 -12.23 6.30 18.48
C ILE A 57 -10.90 6.57 19.16
N ASN A 58 -10.35 5.57 19.86
CA ASN A 58 -9.08 5.69 20.57
C ASN A 58 -8.06 4.62 20.19
N TRP A 59 -8.41 3.77 19.23
CA TRP A 59 -7.57 2.71 18.70
C TRP A 59 -7.88 2.48 17.23
N THR A 60 -6.86 2.48 16.38
CA THR A 60 -7.01 2.13 14.96
C THR A 60 -6.32 0.81 14.64
N PHE A 61 -6.95 0.00 13.79
CA PHE A 61 -6.35 -1.22 13.22
C PHE A 61 -5.48 -0.88 12.00
N SER A 62 -4.50 -0.02 12.21
CA SER A 62 -3.58 0.53 11.20
C SER A 62 -2.21 0.85 11.84
N PRO A 63 -1.08 0.71 11.11
CA PRO A 63 -0.97 0.38 9.68
C PRO A 63 -1.01 -1.10 9.33
N MET A 64 -1.51 -1.41 8.13
CA MET A 64 -1.23 -2.68 7.46
C MET A 64 0.15 -2.57 6.77
N VAL A 65 1.05 -3.51 7.03
CA VAL A 65 2.46 -3.45 6.58
C VAL A 65 2.95 -4.74 5.94
N ASP A 66 2.04 -5.62 5.54
CA ASP A 66 2.39 -6.89 4.93
C ASP A 66 3.08 -6.65 3.58
N ILE A 67 4.29 -7.19 3.42
CA ILE A 67 4.96 -7.24 2.12
C ILE A 67 4.16 -8.17 1.21
N CYS A 68 3.83 -7.69 0.02
CA CYS A 68 3.09 -8.46 -0.98
C CYS A 68 3.82 -8.43 -2.33
N ARG A 69 3.98 -9.61 -2.92
CA ARG A 69 4.61 -9.82 -4.24
C ARG A 69 3.68 -10.56 -5.22
N ASP A 70 2.41 -10.66 -4.85
CA ASP A 70 1.38 -11.34 -5.64
C ASP A 70 0.20 -10.40 -5.87
N ALA A 71 0.17 -9.80 -7.06
CA ALA A 71 -0.86 -8.82 -7.44
C ALA A 71 -2.29 -9.40 -7.45
N ARG A 72 -2.46 -10.73 -7.40
CA ARG A 72 -3.80 -11.36 -7.29
C ARG A 72 -4.48 -11.03 -5.98
N TRP A 73 -3.72 -10.89 -4.90
CA TRP A 73 -4.26 -10.67 -3.55
C TRP A 73 -4.89 -9.29 -3.42
N GLY A 74 -6.16 -9.23 -3.00
CA GLY A 74 -6.91 -7.98 -2.88
C GLY A 74 -6.33 -7.01 -1.86
N ARG A 75 -5.76 -7.52 -0.77
CA ARG A 75 -5.22 -6.70 0.32
C ARG A 75 -3.85 -6.10 0.00
N ILE A 76 -3.27 -6.34 -1.17
CA ILE A 76 -2.11 -5.54 -1.63
C ILE A 76 -2.41 -4.04 -1.58
N ALA A 77 -3.67 -3.68 -1.80
CA ALA A 77 -4.18 -2.32 -1.74
C ALA A 77 -4.02 -1.68 -0.33
N GLU A 78 -3.95 -2.47 0.74
CA GLU A 78 -3.77 -2.04 2.14
C GLU A 78 -2.31 -1.86 2.53
N GLY A 79 -1.39 -2.44 1.76
CA GLY A 79 0.04 -2.45 2.05
C GLY A 79 0.78 -1.29 1.38
N ASN A 80 2.11 -1.34 1.49
CA ASN A 80 3.02 -0.33 0.95
C ASN A 80 3.90 -0.88 -0.20
N GLY A 81 3.40 -1.91 -0.89
CA GLY A 81 4.08 -2.55 -2.02
C GLY A 81 4.97 -3.74 -1.64
N GLU A 82 6.02 -3.95 -2.43
CA GLU A 82 6.85 -5.17 -2.39
C GLU A 82 8.19 -5.01 -1.66
N ASP A 83 8.53 -3.78 -1.23
CA ASP A 83 9.85 -3.44 -0.72
C ASP A 83 9.91 -3.30 0.82
N PRO A 84 10.76 -4.09 1.52
CA PRO A 84 10.88 -4.02 2.98
C PRO A 84 11.44 -2.72 3.52
N TYR A 85 12.34 -2.04 2.80
CA TYR A 85 12.94 -0.78 3.25
C TYR A 85 11.92 0.34 3.23
N LEU A 86 11.24 0.54 2.09
CA LEU A 86 10.18 1.52 1.94
C LEU A 86 9.01 1.21 2.88
N GLY A 87 8.58 -0.06 2.94
CA GLY A 87 7.54 -0.50 3.87
C GLY A 87 7.87 -0.20 5.33
N SER A 88 9.13 -0.36 5.74
CA SER A 88 9.61 0.00 7.08
C SER A 88 9.54 1.49 7.36
N LEU A 89 9.89 2.34 6.38
CA LEU A 89 9.78 3.79 6.52
C LEU A 89 8.33 4.24 6.63
N MET A 90 7.44 3.69 5.81
CA MET A 90 6.01 3.97 5.87
C MET A 90 5.40 3.52 7.21
N ALA A 91 5.73 2.32 7.69
CA ALA A 91 5.28 1.82 8.98
C ALA A 91 5.58 2.79 10.13
N LYS A 92 6.81 3.32 10.18
CA LYS A 92 7.22 4.33 11.17
C LYS A 92 6.40 5.62 11.05
N ALA A 93 6.15 6.10 9.84
CA ALA A 93 5.37 7.31 9.58
C ALA A 93 3.92 7.19 10.06
N TYR A 94 3.26 6.07 9.76
CA TYR A 94 1.91 5.78 10.26
C TYR A 94 1.85 5.78 11.79
N VAL A 95 2.75 5.03 12.44
CA VAL A 95 2.78 4.92 13.91
C VAL A 95 2.96 6.30 14.56
N ARG A 96 3.89 7.11 14.05
CA ARG A 96 4.11 8.49 14.54
C ARG A 96 2.89 9.39 14.33
N GLY A 97 2.26 9.33 13.16
CA GLY A 97 1.09 10.17 12.87
C GLY A 97 -0.13 9.83 13.75
N TYR A 98 -0.35 8.55 14.03
CA TYR A 98 -1.45 8.13 14.91
C TYR A 98 -1.18 8.41 16.38
N GLN A 99 -0.01 7.99 16.89
CA GLN A 99 0.30 7.99 18.32
C GLN A 99 0.92 9.30 18.82
N GLY A 100 1.37 10.15 17.89
CA GLY A 100 2.14 11.34 18.18
C GLY A 100 3.37 11.01 19.03
N ASN A 101 3.65 11.82 20.05
CA ASN A 101 4.84 11.62 20.88
C ASN A 101 4.67 10.50 21.92
N ASN A 102 3.47 10.35 22.49
CA ASN A 102 3.23 9.46 23.64
C ASN A 102 1.75 9.16 23.92
N MET A 103 0.85 9.36 22.95
CA MET A 103 -0.60 9.13 23.08
C MET A 103 -1.29 9.92 24.22
N GLN A 104 -0.66 10.99 24.73
CA GLN A 104 -1.25 11.83 25.78
C GLN A 104 -2.22 12.88 25.22
N GLY A 105 -2.04 13.32 23.98
CA GLY A 105 -2.95 14.23 23.29
C GLY A 105 -4.35 13.64 23.19
N ASN A 106 -5.38 14.49 23.21
CA ASN A 106 -6.77 14.07 22.94
C ASN A 106 -7.03 13.83 21.45
N ASP A 107 -6.08 14.16 20.60
CA ASP A 107 -6.08 13.89 19.16
C ASP A 107 -5.14 12.74 18.75
N GLU A 108 -4.43 12.11 19.70
CA GLU A 108 -3.56 10.95 19.50
C GLU A 108 -4.30 9.65 19.87
N ILE A 109 -4.18 8.61 19.05
CA ILE A 109 -4.86 7.31 19.22
C ILE A 109 -3.84 6.17 19.18
N LEU A 110 -4.22 5.02 19.76
CA LEU A 110 -3.41 3.81 19.72
C LEU A 110 -3.34 3.27 18.28
N ALA A 111 -2.13 2.98 17.79
CA ALA A 111 -1.93 2.31 16.51
C ALA A 111 -1.85 0.79 16.70
N CYS A 112 -2.20 0.03 15.66
CA CYS A 112 -2.14 -1.43 15.63
C CYS A 112 -1.52 -1.88 14.32
N VAL A 113 -0.26 -2.29 14.34
CA VAL A 113 0.37 -2.82 13.12
C VAL A 113 -0.20 -4.20 12.81
N LYS A 114 -0.57 -4.42 11.54
CA LYS A 114 -1.20 -5.65 11.07
C LYS A 114 -0.64 -6.09 9.70
N HIS A 115 -0.73 -7.35 9.31
CA HIS A 115 -1.24 -8.50 10.07
C HIS A 115 -0.05 -9.41 10.41
N PHE A 116 0.29 -9.52 11.68
CA PHE A 116 1.51 -10.18 12.13
C PHE A 116 1.33 -11.72 12.11
N ALA A 117 1.93 -12.47 11.17
CA ALA A 117 2.87 -12.01 10.14
C ALA A 117 2.71 -12.75 8.81
N LEU A 118 3.36 -12.18 7.79
CA LEU A 118 3.64 -12.80 6.48
C LEU A 118 2.41 -12.95 5.58
N TYR A 119 1.31 -12.30 5.93
CA TYR A 119 0.00 -12.56 5.34
C TYR A 119 -0.07 -12.28 3.83
N GLY A 120 0.68 -11.27 3.35
CA GLY A 120 0.82 -10.94 1.93
C GLY A 120 1.54 -12.00 1.08
N ALA A 121 2.03 -13.08 1.68
CA ALA A 121 2.58 -14.25 0.99
C ALA A 121 1.59 -15.42 0.85
N SER A 122 0.29 -15.16 1.01
CA SER A 122 -0.77 -16.17 0.86
C SER A 122 -0.69 -16.84 -0.53
N GLU A 123 -0.64 -18.17 -0.55
CA GLU A 123 -0.50 -18.97 -1.76
C GLU A 123 -1.56 -18.62 -2.82
N SER A 124 -1.13 -18.57 -4.09
CA SER A 124 -1.97 -18.18 -5.24
C SER A 124 -2.57 -16.78 -5.13
N GLY A 125 -2.07 -15.93 -4.23
CA GLY A 125 -2.63 -14.63 -3.91
C GLY A 125 -4.11 -14.70 -3.51
N ARG A 126 -4.55 -15.85 -2.97
CA ARG A 126 -5.91 -16.04 -2.46
C ARG A 126 -5.92 -15.67 -1.00
N ASP A 127 -6.82 -14.78 -0.61
CA ASP A 127 -6.92 -14.32 0.76
C ASP A 127 -7.10 -15.47 1.76
N TYR A 128 -6.57 -15.31 2.97
CA TYR A 128 -6.56 -16.30 4.08
C TYR A 128 -5.84 -17.62 3.82
N ASN A 129 -5.28 -17.81 2.62
CA ASN A 129 -4.74 -19.10 2.21
C ASN A 129 -3.44 -19.45 2.96
N THR A 130 -2.96 -20.66 2.73
CA THR A 130 -1.68 -21.16 3.25
C THR A 130 -0.56 -20.17 2.96
N MET A 131 0.33 -20.00 3.93
CA MET A 131 1.57 -19.27 3.79
C MET A 131 2.70 -20.16 4.30
N ASP A 132 3.77 -20.27 3.52
CA ASP A 132 4.98 -21.04 3.85
C ASP A 132 6.21 -20.35 3.25
N MET A 133 7.28 -20.24 4.04
CA MET A 133 8.60 -19.81 3.56
C MET A 133 9.67 -20.17 4.59
N SER A 134 10.95 -20.13 4.18
CA SER A 134 12.05 -20.28 5.13
C SER A 134 12.16 -19.08 6.08
N ARG A 135 12.66 -19.31 7.30
CA ARG A 135 13.01 -18.22 8.23
C ARG A 135 13.92 -17.18 7.58
N LEU A 136 14.89 -17.63 6.79
CA LEU A 136 15.80 -16.75 6.06
C LEU A 136 15.06 -15.72 5.19
N ARG A 137 14.02 -16.14 4.47
CA ARG A 137 13.16 -15.24 3.69
C ARG A 137 12.31 -14.36 4.58
N MET A 138 11.76 -14.89 5.69
CA MET A 138 10.97 -14.07 6.63
C MET A 138 11.78 -12.85 7.09
N TYR A 139 12.99 -13.08 7.61
CA TYR A 139 13.83 -12.03 8.19
C TYR A 139 14.36 -11.02 7.16
N ASN A 140 14.82 -11.50 6.00
CA ASN A 140 15.38 -10.61 4.98
C ASN A 140 14.31 -9.89 4.14
N GLU A 141 13.14 -10.50 3.94
CA GLU A 141 12.22 -10.07 2.87
C GLU A 141 10.81 -9.67 3.36
N TYR A 142 10.38 -10.03 4.58
CA TYR A 142 9.00 -9.79 5.03
C TYR A 142 8.87 -9.15 6.41
N LEU A 143 9.78 -9.41 7.35
CA LEU A 143 9.61 -9.04 8.75
C LEU A 143 9.96 -7.58 9.08
N ALA A 144 10.77 -6.94 8.23
CA ALA A 144 11.33 -5.60 8.52
C ALA A 144 10.25 -4.54 8.80
N PRO A 145 9.12 -4.45 8.06
CA PRO A 145 8.10 -3.43 8.35
C PRO A 145 7.41 -3.60 9.71
N TYR A 146 7.16 -4.83 10.16
CA TYR A 146 6.60 -5.06 11.50
C TYR A 146 7.60 -4.66 12.58
N LYS A 147 8.87 -5.06 12.43
CA LYS A 147 9.94 -4.66 13.36
C LYS A 147 10.09 -3.14 13.40
N ALA A 148 10.02 -2.47 12.25
CA ALA A 148 10.08 -1.02 12.16
C ALA A 148 8.93 -0.32 12.91
N ALA A 149 7.72 -0.89 12.90
CA ALA A 149 6.61 -0.40 13.72
C ALA A 149 6.85 -0.61 15.22
N VAL A 150 7.41 -1.75 15.62
CA VAL A 150 7.84 -2.02 17.02
C VAL A 150 8.90 -1.02 17.46
N ASP A 151 9.94 -0.81 16.64
CA ASP A 151 11.02 0.15 16.92
C ASP A 151 10.49 1.61 16.98
N ALA A 152 9.38 1.91 16.28
CA ALA A 152 8.69 3.20 16.39
C ALA A 152 7.77 3.33 17.63
N GLY A 153 7.64 2.27 18.43
CA GLY A 153 6.84 2.25 19.64
C GLY A 153 5.35 2.05 19.39
N VAL A 154 4.96 1.31 18.35
CA VAL A 154 3.54 0.92 18.14
C VAL A 154 2.97 0.30 19.42
N GLY A 155 1.78 0.73 19.83
CA GLY A 155 1.21 0.31 21.11
C GLY A 155 0.44 -1.01 21.04
N SER A 156 0.10 -1.48 19.85
CA SER A 156 -0.54 -2.79 19.66
C SER A 156 -0.18 -3.48 18.35
N ILE A 157 -0.40 -4.79 18.29
CA ILE A 157 -0.18 -5.66 17.11
C ILE A 157 -1.38 -6.57 16.94
N MET A 158 -1.81 -6.76 15.69
CA MET A 158 -2.85 -7.72 15.31
C MET A 158 -2.23 -8.98 14.71
N SER A 159 -2.58 -10.17 15.19
CA SER A 159 -2.15 -11.43 14.58
C SER A 159 -2.83 -11.66 13.24
N SER A 160 -2.18 -12.27 12.25
CA SER A 160 -2.80 -12.61 10.96
C SER A 160 -3.67 -13.88 10.97
N PHE A 161 -4.44 -14.07 9.89
CA PHE A 161 -5.28 -15.25 9.65
C PHE A 161 -4.51 -16.50 9.20
N ASN A 162 -3.40 -16.31 8.48
CA ASN A 162 -2.67 -17.39 7.84
C ASN A 162 -1.95 -18.30 8.85
N ILE A 163 -1.57 -19.48 8.38
CA ILE A 163 -0.61 -20.33 9.07
C ILE A 163 0.82 -19.87 8.80
N VAL A 164 1.71 -20.16 9.75
CA VAL A 164 3.17 -20.08 9.62
C VAL A 164 3.75 -21.36 10.22
N ASP A 165 4.56 -22.08 9.45
CA ASP A 165 5.05 -23.43 9.78
C ASP A 165 3.91 -24.41 10.16
N GLY A 166 2.76 -24.29 9.50
CA GLY A 166 1.58 -25.12 9.77
C GLY A 166 0.76 -24.72 11.01
N ILE A 167 1.13 -23.65 11.71
CA ILE A 167 0.46 -23.18 12.93
C ILE A 167 -0.21 -21.82 12.64
N PRO A 168 -1.52 -21.64 12.91
CA PRO A 168 -2.20 -20.35 12.79
C PRO A 168 -1.44 -19.26 13.56
N ALA A 169 -1.20 -18.10 12.94
CA ALA A 169 -0.36 -17.05 13.51
C ALA A 169 -0.85 -16.61 14.91
N THR A 170 -2.16 -16.55 15.13
CA THR A 170 -2.82 -16.27 16.42
C THR A 170 -2.45 -17.22 17.57
N ALA A 171 -1.91 -18.39 17.27
CA ALA A 171 -1.45 -19.37 18.27
C ALA A 171 0.01 -19.81 18.06
N ASN A 172 0.77 -19.08 17.25
CA ASN A 172 2.16 -19.41 16.97
C ASN A 172 3.08 -18.77 18.01
N LYS A 173 3.51 -19.55 19.01
CA LYS A 173 4.36 -19.06 20.10
C LYS A 173 5.70 -18.49 19.62
N TRP A 174 6.30 -19.09 18.59
CA TRP A 174 7.55 -18.58 18.04
C TRP A 174 7.36 -17.15 17.50
N LEU A 175 6.28 -16.89 16.76
CA LEU A 175 5.96 -15.55 16.27
C LEU A 175 5.67 -14.59 17.43
N LEU A 176 4.66 -14.93 18.24
CA LEU A 176 4.03 -13.97 19.15
C LEU A 176 4.81 -13.74 20.45
N THR A 177 5.65 -14.70 20.85
CA THR A 177 6.48 -14.59 22.06
C THR A 177 7.95 -14.56 21.73
N ASP A 178 8.48 -15.58 21.04
CA ASP A 178 9.93 -15.73 20.90
C ASP A 178 10.54 -14.63 20.02
N LEU A 179 9.96 -14.38 18.84
CA LEU A 179 10.36 -13.29 17.96
C LEU A 179 9.86 -11.95 18.51
N LEU A 180 8.54 -11.78 18.63
CA LEU A 180 7.97 -10.47 18.87
C LEU A 180 8.34 -9.87 20.25
N ARG A 181 8.22 -10.66 21.32
CA ARG A 181 8.45 -10.15 22.68
C ARG A 181 9.90 -10.33 23.12
N ASN A 182 10.49 -11.50 22.91
CA ASN A 182 11.82 -11.79 23.43
C ASN A 182 12.93 -11.20 22.54
N GLU A 183 12.83 -11.35 21.22
CA GLU A 183 13.85 -10.82 20.29
C GLU A 183 13.67 -9.31 20.03
N TRP A 184 12.45 -8.86 19.71
CA TRP A 184 12.19 -7.45 19.37
C TRP A 184 11.80 -6.58 20.57
N GLY A 185 11.55 -7.15 21.74
CA GLY A 185 11.25 -6.39 22.96
C GLY A 185 9.85 -5.75 22.99
N PHE A 186 8.89 -6.26 22.22
CA PHE A 186 7.54 -5.69 22.20
C PHE A 186 6.79 -5.90 23.52
N GLY A 187 6.49 -4.79 24.21
CA GLY A 187 5.72 -4.76 25.46
C GLY A 187 4.30 -4.22 25.32
N GLY A 188 3.75 -4.21 24.10
CA GLY A 188 2.40 -3.70 23.82
C GLY A 188 1.31 -4.77 23.87
N LEU A 189 0.11 -4.36 23.43
CA LEU A 189 -1.09 -5.19 23.36
C LEU A 189 -1.11 -6.05 22.09
N LEU A 190 -1.37 -7.35 22.22
CA LEU A 190 -1.57 -8.26 21.09
C LEU A 190 -3.06 -8.65 20.96
N VAL A 191 -3.69 -8.24 19.87
CA VAL A 191 -5.08 -8.58 19.55
C VAL A 191 -5.14 -9.59 18.41
N THR A 192 -6.15 -10.46 18.39
CA THR A 192 -6.41 -11.30 17.22
C THR A 192 -7.00 -10.47 16.08
N ASP A 193 -6.91 -10.98 14.84
CA ASP A 193 -7.86 -10.55 13.82
C ASP A 193 -9.26 -11.11 14.13
N TYR A 194 -10.24 -10.73 13.31
CA TYR A 194 -11.63 -11.07 13.47
C TYR A 194 -11.81 -12.59 13.57
N ASN A 195 -12.27 -13.10 14.72
CA ASN A 195 -12.65 -14.50 14.92
C ASN A 195 -11.51 -15.54 14.75
N SER A 196 -10.23 -15.13 14.67
CA SER A 196 -9.11 -16.03 14.33
C SER A 196 -8.91 -17.19 15.33
N ILE A 197 -9.28 -17.02 16.61
CA ILE A 197 -9.21 -18.11 17.59
C ILE A 197 -10.19 -19.25 17.23
N ALA A 198 -11.43 -18.92 16.88
CA ALA A 198 -12.42 -19.94 16.51
C ALA A 198 -12.07 -20.60 15.16
N GLU A 199 -11.46 -19.85 14.25
CA GLU A 199 -11.05 -20.33 12.92
C GLU A 199 -9.94 -21.39 12.96
N MET A 200 -9.23 -21.55 14.09
CA MET A 200 -8.35 -22.70 14.29
C MET A 200 -9.08 -24.04 14.14
N SER A 201 -10.39 -24.07 14.38
CA SER A 201 -11.21 -25.26 14.11
C SER A 201 -11.33 -25.53 12.61
N SER A 202 -11.49 -24.49 11.79
CA SER A 202 -11.53 -24.59 10.32
C SER A 202 -10.17 -24.98 9.74
N HIS A 203 -9.08 -24.51 10.36
CA HIS A 203 -7.71 -24.96 10.06
C HIS A 203 -7.45 -26.41 10.49
N GLY A 204 -8.37 -27.06 11.22
CA GLY A 204 -8.21 -28.44 11.70
C GLY A 204 -7.20 -28.58 12.86
N VAL A 205 -6.90 -27.49 13.56
CA VAL A 205 -5.84 -27.43 14.58
C VAL A 205 -6.39 -27.71 15.98
N ALA A 206 -7.52 -27.10 16.35
CA ALA A 206 -8.11 -27.22 17.67
C ALA A 206 -9.57 -26.74 17.72
N PRO A 207 -10.45 -27.37 18.52
CA PRO A 207 -11.75 -26.80 18.87
C PRO A 207 -11.58 -25.57 19.79
N LEU A 208 -12.62 -24.75 19.92
CA LEU A 208 -12.56 -23.42 20.56
C LEU A 208 -11.84 -23.36 21.92
N LYS A 209 -12.11 -24.29 22.85
CA LYS A 209 -11.45 -24.32 24.17
C LYS A 209 -9.95 -24.55 24.05
N GLU A 210 -9.54 -25.54 23.27
CA GLU A 210 -8.11 -25.82 23.05
C GLU A 210 -7.44 -24.71 22.23
N ALA A 211 -8.13 -24.15 21.24
CA ALA A 211 -7.68 -23.01 20.47
C ALA A 211 -7.41 -21.78 21.37
N SER A 212 -8.32 -21.51 22.30
CA SER A 212 -8.19 -20.43 23.30
C SER A 212 -7.00 -20.64 24.23
N ILE A 213 -6.80 -21.89 24.71
CA ILE A 213 -5.62 -22.25 25.51
C ILE A 213 -4.34 -21.98 24.72
N ARG A 214 -4.27 -22.45 23.47
CA ARG A 214 -3.08 -22.30 22.62
C ARG A 214 -2.78 -20.84 22.30
N ALA A 215 -3.80 -20.04 21.96
CA ALA A 215 -3.63 -18.61 21.71
C ALA A 215 -3.09 -17.85 22.94
N LEU A 216 -3.68 -18.09 24.13
CA LEU A 216 -3.20 -17.44 25.36
C LEU A 216 -1.75 -17.87 25.69
N GLN A 217 -1.44 -19.17 25.57
CA GLN A 217 -0.09 -19.69 25.81
C GLN A 217 0.95 -19.18 24.80
N ALA A 218 0.53 -18.86 23.57
CA ALA A 218 1.39 -18.30 22.53
C ALA A 218 1.72 -16.81 22.75
N GLY A 219 0.90 -16.09 23.53
CA GLY A 219 1.12 -14.69 23.88
C GLY A 219 0.02 -13.71 23.45
N THR A 220 -1.11 -14.21 22.95
CA THR A 220 -2.28 -13.40 22.56
C THR A 220 -2.98 -12.83 23.79
N ASP A 221 -3.23 -11.52 23.79
CA ASP A 221 -3.77 -10.80 24.95
C ASP A 221 -5.28 -10.53 24.83
N MET A 222 -5.78 -10.26 23.62
CA MET A 222 -7.16 -9.85 23.37
C MET A 222 -7.79 -10.64 22.22
N ASP A 223 -8.96 -11.22 22.49
CA ASP A 223 -9.76 -12.03 21.58
C ASP A 223 -10.83 -11.19 20.87
N MET A 224 -10.69 -11.02 19.55
CA MET A 224 -11.66 -10.32 18.72
C MET A 224 -12.76 -11.29 18.26
N VAL A 225 -13.98 -11.06 18.74
CA VAL A 225 -15.26 -11.69 18.31
C VAL A 225 -15.44 -13.17 18.66
N SER A 226 -14.39 -13.99 18.68
CA SER A 226 -14.56 -15.46 18.82
C SER A 226 -15.21 -15.88 20.16
N CYS A 227 -15.11 -15.01 21.18
CA CYS A 227 -15.54 -15.25 22.55
C CYS A 227 -14.90 -16.50 23.18
N GLY A 228 -13.79 -17.00 22.62
CA GLY A 228 -13.05 -18.15 23.12
C GLY A 228 -12.45 -17.87 24.49
N PHE A 229 -11.81 -16.71 24.67
CA PHE A 229 -11.22 -16.36 25.96
C PHE A 229 -12.28 -16.22 27.05
N LEU A 230 -13.36 -15.50 26.75
CA LEU A 230 -14.46 -15.25 27.67
C LEU A 230 -15.13 -16.55 28.14
N ASN A 231 -15.38 -17.49 27.23
CA ASN A 231 -16.20 -18.66 27.51
C ASN A 231 -15.42 -19.88 27.99
N THR A 232 -14.08 -19.90 27.87
CA THR A 232 -13.31 -21.14 28.06
C THR A 232 -12.13 -21.04 29.04
N LEU A 233 -11.62 -19.85 29.35
CA LEU A 233 -10.41 -19.72 30.18
C LEU A 233 -10.65 -20.06 31.66
N GLU A 234 -11.83 -19.77 32.21
CA GLU A 234 -12.14 -20.12 33.60
C GLU A 234 -12.09 -21.64 33.83
N GLU A 235 -12.71 -22.40 32.93
CA GLU A 235 -12.67 -23.86 32.97
C GLU A 235 -11.25 -24.38 32.72
N SER A 236 -10.54 -23.81 31.74
CA SER A 236 -9.16 -24.17 31.41
C SER A 236 -8.19 -23.92 32.58
N LEU A 237 -8.44 -22.88 33.39
CA LEU A 237 -7.68 -22.59 34.61
C LEU A 237 -7.96 -23.64 35.70
N LYS A 238 -9.23 -24.01 35.91
CA LYS A 238 -9.63 -25.08 36.85
C LYS A 238 -8.99 -26.43 36.50
N GLU A 239 -8.82 -26.69 35.20
CA GLU A 239 -8.15 -27.88 34.67
C GLU A 239 -6.62 -27.79 34.63
N ALA A 240 -6.04 -26.68 35.10
CA ALA A 240 -4.61 -26.38 35.03
C ALA A 240 -4.01 -26.44 33.60
N LYS A 241 -4.83 -26.15 32.58
CA LYS A 241 -4.39 -26.02 31.18
C LYS A 241 -3.81 -24.64 30.86
N VAL A 242 -4.21 -23.63 31.63
CA VAL A 242 -3.60 -22.29 31.64
C VAL A 242 -3.29 -21.91 33.08
N THR A 243 -2.41 -20.94 33.29
CA THR A 243 -2.06 -20.43 34.62
C THR A 243 -2.69 -19.05 34.86
N GLU A 244 -2.89 -18.71 36.13
CA GLU A 244 -3.32 -17.37 36.52
C GLU A 244 -2.33 -16.30 36.05
N GLU A 245 -1.03 -16.60 36.06
CA GLU A 245 0.01 -15.70 35.54
C GLU A 245 -0.17 -15.39 34.05
N GLN A 246 -0.53 -16.38 33.22
CA GLN A 246 -0.80 -16.15 31.79
C GLN A 246 -1.99 -15.20 31.59
N ILE A 247 -3.07 -15.39 32.37
CA ILE A 247 -4.24 -14.51 32.35
C ILE A 247 -3.89 -13.11 32.86
N ASN A 248 -3.11 -13.00 33.94
CA ASN A 248 -2.67 -11.74 34.51
C ASN A 248 -1.80 -10.95 33.54
N MET A 249 -0.91 -11.62 32.81
CA MET A 249 -0.08 -11.01 31.78
C MET A 249 -0.92 -10.41 30.65
N ALA A 250 -1.86 -11.18 30.07
CA ALA A 250 -2.77 -10.71 29.04
C ALA A 250 -3.63 -9.52 29.53
N CYS A 251 -4.20 -9.66 30.73
CA CYS A 251 -4.98 -8.59 31.38
C CYS A 251 -4.12 -7.33 31.57
N ARG A 252 -2.87 -7.47 32.03
CA ARG A 252 -1.95 -6.36 32.27
C ARG A 252 -1.70 -5.57 30.99
N HIS A 253 -1.43 -6.21 29.85
CA HIS A 253 -1.22 -5.49 28.59
C HIS A 253 -2.45 -4.68 28.16
N VAL A 254 -3.66 -5.22 28.33
CA VAL A 254 -4.91 -4.48 28.06
C VAL A 254 -5.05 -3.26 28.98
N LEU A 255 -4.74 -3.41 30.28
CA LEU A 255 -4.81 -2.33 31.25
C LEU A 255 -3.71 -1.28 31.00
N GLU A 256 -2.50 -1.68 30.66
CA GLU A 256 -1.39 -0.78 30.32
C GLU A 256 -1.68 0.03 29.06
N ALA A 257 -2.28 -0.56 28.02
CA ALA A 257 -2.70 0.18 26.82
C ALA A 257 -3.72 1.28 27.17
N LYS A 258 -4.74 0.95 27.99
CA LYS A 258 -5.73 1.92 28.48
C LYS A 258 -5.10 3.01 29.35
N TYR A 259 -4.11 2.64 30.18
CA TYR A 259 -3.38 3.57 31.03
C TYR A 259 -2.54 4.54 30.20
N LYS A 260 -1.77 4.04 29.22
CA LYS A 260 -0.96 4.85 28.31
C LYS A 260 -1.83 5.84 27.51
N LEU A 261 -3.05 5.48 27.14
CA LEU A 261 -4.02 6.40 26.50
C LEU A 261 -4.63 7.43 27.47
N GLY A 262 -4.38 7.33 28.78
CA GLY A 262 -4.95 8.21 29.79
C GLY A 262 -6.43 7.95 30.11
N LEU A 263 -6.97 6.80 29.70
CA LEU A 263 -8.40 6.48 29.88
C LEU A 263 -8.77 6.26 31.35
N PHE A 264 -7.84 5.82 32.19
CA PHE A 264 -8.09 5.75 33.65
C PHE A 264 -8.16 7.14 34.29
N SER A 265 -7.40 8.10 33.78
CA SER A 265 -7.42 9.49 34.24
C SER A 265 -8.69 10.21 33.77
N ASN A 266 -9.07 10.00 32.51
CA ASN A 266 -10.31 10.51 31.93
C ASN A 266 -10.93 9.48 30.97
N PRO A 267 -11.93 8.70 31.41
CA PRO A 267 -12.62 7.72 30.57
C PRO A 267 -13.30 8.31 29.33
N TYR A 268 -13.58 9.61 29.36
CA TYR A 268 -14.27 10.37 28.31
C TYR A 268 -13.30 11.24 27.50
N LYS A 269 -11.99 10.99 27.55
CA LYS A 269 -10.94 11.76 26.85
C LYS A 269 -11.26 12.05 25.37
N TYR A 270 -11.91 11.10 24.70
CA TYR A 270 -12.25 11.15 23.28
C TYR A 270 -13.75 11.39 23.01
N CYS A 271 -14.56 11.56 24.05
CA CYS A 271 -16.01 11.74 23.96
C CYS A 271 -16.38 13.23 23.98
N ASP A 272 -16.02 13.98 22.94
CA ASP A 272 -16.33 15.42 22.82
C ASP A 272 -17.12 15.73 21.55
N ALA A 273 -18.45 15.88 21.70
CA ALA A 273 -19.35 16.15 20.60
C ALA A 273 -19.08 17.48 19.87
N LEU A 274 -18.43 18.47 20.53
CA LEU A 274 -18.04 19.71 19.86
C LEU A 274 -16.87 19.46 18.90
N ARG A 275 -15.91 18.63 19.29
CA ARG A 275 -14.78 18.25 18.42
C ARG A 275 -15.27 17.51 17.18
N ALA A 276 -16.21 16.57 17.29
CA ALA A 276 -16.78 15.90 16.12
C ALA A 276 -17.33 16.91 15.10
N LYS A 277 -18.01 17.96 15.56
CA LYS A 277 -18.53 19.02 14.68
C LYS A 277 -17.43 19.90 14.07
N GLU A 278 -16.36 20.17 14.81
CA GLU A 278 -15.31 21.12 14.40
C GLU A 278 -14.17 20.51 13.61
N LYS A 279 -13.88 19.21 13.80
CA LYS A 279 -12.66 18.55 13.31
C LYS A 279 -12.90 17.60 12.16
N LEU A 280 -14.13 17.11 11.97
CA LEU A 280 -14.43 16.16 10.92
C LEU A 280 -14.58 16.86 9.55
N TYR A 281 -13.83 16.39 8.57
CA TYR A 281 -13.98 16.76 7.15
C TYR A 281 -13.86 18.27 6.89
N THR A 282 -12.90 18.90 7.56
CA THR A 282 -12.62 20.34 7.43
C THR A 282 -12.06 20.69 6.05
N PRO A 283 -12.21 21.95 5.58
CA PRO A 283 -11.57 22.39 4.35
C PRO A 283 -10.06 22.15 4.33
N GLU A 284 -9.39 22.28 5.47
CA GLU A 284 -7.95 22.07 5.62
C GLU A 284 -7.57 20.58 5.44
N HIS A 285 -8.33 19.67 6.04
CA HIS A 285 -8.13 18.23 5.88
C HIS A 285 -8.36 17.80 4.43
N ARG A 286 -9.43 18.29 3.81
CA ARG A 286 -9.76 18.01 2.41
C ARG A 286 -8.69 18.56 1.46
N SER A 287 -8.19 19.77 1.71
CA SER A 287 -7.09 20.34 0.94
C SER A 287 -5.82 19.48 1.04
N ALA A 288 -5.53 18.94 2.22
CA ALA A 288 -4.43 17.98 2.40
C ALA A 288 -4.67 16.68 1.62
N ALA A 289 -5.89 16.12 1.67
CA ALA A 289 -6.24 14.91 0.94
C ALA A 289 -6.11 15.08 -0.57
N ARG A 290 -6.56 16.21 -1.13
CA ARG A 290 -6.40 16.53 -2.55
C ARG A 290 -4.93 16.63 -2.96
N ALA A 291 -4.12 17.34 -2.15
CA ALA A 291 -2.69 17.51 -2.44
C ALA A 291 -1.96 16.16 -2.40
N ILE A 292 -2.18 15.38 -1.35
CA ILE A 292 -1.57 14.05 -1.21
C ILE A 292 -2.04 13.12 -2.34
N ALA A 293 -3.32 13.12 -2.70
CA ALA A 293 -3.82 12.31 -3.81
C ALA A 293 -3.09 12.60 -5.12
N ALA A 294 -2.89 13.88 -5.46
CA ALA A 294 -2.16 14.25 -6.68
C ALA A 294 -0.70 13.76 -6.68
N GLU A 295 -0.05 13.72 -5.50
CA GLU A 295 1.32 13.19 -5.35
C GLU A 295 1.41 11.66 -5.49
N THR A 296 0.30 10.94 -5.34
CA THR A 296 0.28 9.47 -5.47
C THR A 296 0.08 8.96 -6.90
N PHE A 297 -0.39 9.81 -7.81
CA PHE A 297 -0.70 9.40 -9.17
C PHE A 297 0.57 9.12 -9.96
N VAL A 298 0.57 7.99 -10.66
CA VAL A 298 1.73 7.49 -11.41
C VAL A 298 1.42 7.62 -12.89
N LEU A 299 2.17 8.48 -13.58
CA LEU A 299 2.10 8.56 -15.03
C LEU A 299 2.86 7.37 -15.61
N LEU A 300 2.13 6.40 -16.17
CA LEU A 300 2.72 5.16 -16.70
C LEU A 300 3.15 5.32 -18.15
N LYS A 301 2.42 6.15 -18.91
CA LYS A 301 2.70 6.40 -20.33
C LYS A 301 2.22 7.79 -20.72
N ASN A 302 2.96 8.49 -21.59
CA ASN A 302 2.56 9.79 -22.11
C ASN A 302 3.14 10.10 -23.50
N ASP A 303 2.61 9.46 -24.54
CA ASP A 303 3.09 9.64 -25.91
C ASP A 303 2.85 11.08 -26.41
N ASN A 304 3.85 11.63 -27.08
CA ASN A 304 3.83 12.99 -27.66
C ASN A 304 3.44 14.10 -26.67
N ASN A 305 3.66 13.89 -25.37
CA ASN A 305 3.26 14.81 -24.31
C ASN A 305 1.78 15.20 -24.38
N LEU A 306 0.90 14.22 -24.65
CA LEU A 306 -0.54 14.46 -24.70
C LEU A 306 -1.06 15.03 -23.37
N LEU A 307 -0.59 14.50 -22.23
CA LEU A 307 -0.80 15.11 -20.92
C LEU A 307 0.32 16.11 -20.60
N PRO A 308 0.00 17.25 -19.93
CA PRO A 308 -1.33 17.64 -19.47
C PRO A 308 -2.24 18.15 -20.60
N LEU A 309 -3.55 17.95 -20.45
CA LEU A 309 -4.55 18.42 -21.41
C LEU A 309 -4.74 19.94 -21.32
N GLU A 310 -4.86 20.58 -22.48
CA GLU A 310 -5.39 21.93 -22.55
C GLU A 310 -6.88 21.94 -22.21
N GLN A 311 -7.31 22.91 -21.40
CA GLN A 311 -8.72 23.14 -21.08
C GLN A 311 -9.43 23.84 -22.26
N LYS A 312 -9.57 23.14 -23.40
CA LYS A 312 -10.24 23.67 -24.59
C LYS A 312 -11.01 22.59 -25.34
N GLY A 313 -11.91 23.03 -26.22
CA GLY A 313 -12.63 22.14 -27.13
C GLY A 313 -13.58 21.21 -26.39
N ARG A 314 -13.77 20.00 -26.94
CA ARG A 314 -14.66 18.97 -26.41
C ARG A 314 -13.87 17.79 -25.88
N ILE A 315 -14.02 17.51 -24.60
CA ILE A 315 -13.36 16.40 -23.92
C ILE A 315 -14.43 15.36 -23.61
N ALA A 316 -14.35 14.17 -24.19
CA ALA A 316 -15.18 13.05 -23.78
C ALA A 316 -14.63 12.46 -22.48
N LEU A 317 -15.44 12.35 -21.43
CA LEU A 317 -15.16 11.55 -20.25
C LEU A 317 -16.05 10.30 -20.30
N ILE A 318 -15.45 9.14 -20.56
CA ILE A 318 -16.17 7.90 -20.85
C ILE A 318 -15.69 6.78 -19.93
N GLY A 319 -16.61 6.00 -19.37
CA GLY A 319 -16.29 4.80 -18.61
C GLY A 319 -17.10 4.68 -17.32
N PRO A 320 -17.22 3.48 -16.74
CA PRO A 320 -18.05 3.25 -15.56
C PRO A 320 -17.53 4.00 -14.33
N MET A 321 -16.25 4.37 -14.27
CA MET A 321 -15.67 5.13 -13.17
C MET A 321 -15.80 6.66 -13.30
N ALA A 322 -16.30 7.15 -14.44
CA ALA A 322 -16.41 8.58 -14.70
C ALA A 322 -17.38 9.32 -13.76
N ASP A 323 -18.48 8.69 -13.36
CA ASP A 323 -19.47 9.30 -12.43
C ASP A 323 -19.77 8.40 -11.21
N ALA A 324 -18.78 7.59 -10.80
CA ALA A 324 -18.91 6.58 -9.76
C ALA A 324 -18.66 7.13 -8.34
N ARG A 325 -19.54 8.01 -7.83
CA ARG A 325 -19.35 8.71 -6.54
C ARG A 325 -18.95 7.78 -5.38
N ASN A 326 -19.73 6.73 -5.15
CA ASN A 326 -19.52 5.80 -4.03
C ASN A 326 -18.26 4.94 -4.15
N ASN A 327 -17.53 5.00 -5.25
CA ASN A 327 -16.29 4.24 -5.45
C ASN A 327 -15.02 5.08 -5.29
N MET A 328 -15.10 6.42 -5.36
CA MET A 328 -13.90 7.30 -5.36
C MET A 328 -13.00 7.10 -4.12
N CYS A 329 -13.60 6.78 -2.98
CA CYS A 329 -12.90 6.58 -1.72
C CYS A 329 -12.00 5.32 -1.71
N GLY A 330 -12.18 4.31 -2.59
CA GLY A 330 -11.44 3.04 -2.52
C GLY A 330 -11.86 2.16 -1.34
N MET A 331 -11.41 0.90 -1.28
CA MET A 331 -11.76 -0.06 -0.19
C MET A 331 -11.44 0.49 1.23
N TRP A 332 -11.85 -0.19 2.31
CA TRP A 332 -11.54 0.21 3.70
C TRP A 332 -11.87 1.65 4.11
N SER A 333 -12.93 2.22 3.52
CA SER A 333 -13.42 3.56 3.85
C SER A 333 -14.90 3.53 4.25
N MET A 334 -15.20 2.78 5.32
CA MET A 334 -16.56 2.55 5.83
C MET A 334 -17.24 3.82 6.36
N THR A 335 -16.46 4.82 6.74
CA THR A 335 -16.89 6.15 7.23
C THR A 335 -16.97 7.20 6.11
N CYS A 336 -16.61 6.85 4.87
CA CYS A 336 -16.79 7.73 3.71
C CYS A 336 -18.27 8.04 3.51
N THR A 337 -18.61 9.32 3.33
CA THR A 337 -19.97 9.76 3.00
C THR A 337 -20.01 10.28 1.55
N PRO A 338 -20.51 9.48 0.58
CA PRO A 338 -20.43 9.82 -0.83
C PRO A 338 -20.98 11.20 -1.18
N SER A 339 -22.10 11.61 -0.58
CA SER A 339 -22.75 12.91 -0.86
C SER A 339 -21.91 14.15 -0.53
N ARG A 340 -20.78 14.00 0.17
CA ARG A 340 -19.91 15.11 0.61
C ARG A 340 -18.72 15.39 -0.30
N HIS A 341 -18.49 14.54 -1.30
CA HIS A 341 -17.39 14.71 -2.24
C HIS A 341 -17.83 14.52 -3.68
N ARG A 342 -17.00 14.99 -4.61
CA ARG A 342 -17.29 14.97 -6.04
C ARG A 342 -17.04 13.62 -6.69
N THR A 343 -17.74 13.35 -7.79
CA THR A 343 -17.31 12.34 -8.77
C THR A 343 -16.16 12.86 -9.62
N LEU A 344 -15.54 11.99 -10.42
CA LEU A 344 -14.55 12.41 -11.41
C LEU A 344 -15.17 13.40 -12.42
N LEU A 345 -16.37 13.13 -12.92
CA LEU A 345 -17.11 14.01 -13.83
C LEU A 345 -17.32 15.40 -13.24
N GLU A 346 -17.74 15.48 -11.98
CA GLU A 346 -17.93 16.76 -11.30
C GLU A 346 -16.62 17.52 -11.08
N GLY A 347 -15.56 16.83 -10.69
CA GLY A 347 -14.23 17.44 -10.49
C GLY A 347 -13.66 18.00 -11.81
N ILE A 348 -13.72 17.22 -12.89
CA ILE A 348 -13.26 17.63 -14.21
C ILE A 348 -14.10 18.79 -14.75
N ARG A 349 -15.44 18.74 -14.63
CA ARG A 349 -16.33 19.86 -15.03
C ARG A 349 -16.04 21.13 -14.23
N ALA A 350 -15.83 21.02 -12.92
CA ALA A 350 -15.51 22.15 -12.07
C ALA A 350 -14.17 22.79 -12.45
N ALA A 351 -13.16 21.98 -12.78
CA ALA A 351 -11.85 22.47 -13.21
C ALA A 351 -11.87 23.08 -14.62
N ALA A 352 -12.61 22.49 -15.55
CA ALA A 352 -12.75 22.97 -16.92
C ALA A 352 -13.52 24.31 -17.00
N GLY A 353 -14.57 24.46 -16.17
CA GLY A 353 -15.47 25.61 -16.23
C GLY A 353 -16.02 25.82 -17.64
N ASP A 354 -16.03 27.06 -18.10
CA ASP A 354 -16.51 27.42 -19.45
C ASP A 354 -15.43 27.28 -20.54
N LYS A 355 -14.21 26.82 -20.19
CA LYS A 355 -13.09 26.76 -21.15
C LYS A 355 -13.15 25.54 -22.06
N ALA A 356 -13.73 24.43 -21.59
CA ALA A 356 -13.92 23.20 -22.36
C ALA A 356 -15.30 22.58 -22.10
N GLU A 357 -15.87 21.94 -23.12
CA GLU A 357 -17.11 21.19 -23.02
C GLU A 357 -16.80 19.74 -22.62
N ILE A 358 -17.26 19.33 -21.43
CA ILE A 358 -17.10 17.96 -20.93
C ILE A 358 -18.33 17.12 -21.29
N LEU A 359 -18.16 16.26 -22.29
CA LEU A 359 -19.19 15.32 -22.73
C LEU A 359 -19.03 14.00 -21.98
N TYR A 360 -20.12 13.46 -21.42
CA TYR A 360 -20.09 12.26 -20.60
C TYR A 360 -20.89 11.12 -21.24
N ALA A 361 -20.37 9.91 -21.12
CA ALA A 361 -21.13 8.66 -21.30
C ALA A 361 -20.58 7.60 -20.35
N LYS A 362 -21.45 6.75 -19.80
CA LYS A 362 -20.99 5.63 -18.95
C LYS A 362 -20.21 4.60 -19.78
N GLY A 363 -20.67 4.30 -21.01
CA GLY A 363 -19.95 3.50 -22.00
C GLY A 363 -19.99 1.99 -21.80
N SER A 364 -19.83 1.48 -20.57
CA SER A 364 -19.96 0.06 -20.25
C SER A 364 -20.42 -0.17 -18.82
N ASN A 365 -20.80 -1.41 -18.52
CA ASN A 365 -20.78 -1.89 -17.14
C ASN A 365 -19.32 -2.22 -16.73
N ILE A 366 -19.09 -2.65 -15.48
CA ILE A 366 -17.77 -3.14 -15.04
C ILE A 366 -17.48 -4.46 -15.76
N TYR A 367 -18.39 -5.44 -15.67
CA TYR A 367 -18.33 -6.72 -16.38
C TYR A 367 -19.57 -6.94 -17.25
N TYR A 368 -19.41 -7.73 -18.31
CA TYR A 368 -20.56 -8.24 -19.06
C TYR A 368 -21.45 -9.12 -18.17
N ASP A 369 -20.83 -10.04 -17.42
CA ASP A 369 -21.54 -10.91 -16.48
C ASP A 369 -22.04 -10.16 -15.24
N ALA A 370 -23.34 -10.28 -14.95
CA ALA A 370 -23.99 -9.51 -13.90
C ALA A 370 -23.66 -10.03 -12.49
N GLU A 371 -23.47 -11.33 -12.31
CA GLU A 371 -23.15 -11.91 -11.00
C GLU A 371 -21.70 -11.59 -10.62
N THR A 372 -20.78 -11.65 -11.58
CA THR A 372 -19.38 -11.22 -11.41
C THR A 372 -19.32 -9.74 -11.02
N GLU A 373 -20.07 -8.87 -11.70
CA GLU A 373 -20.12 -7.46 -11.32
C GLU A 373 -20.74 -7.21 -9.93
N LYS A 374 -21.78 -7.95 -9.57
CA LYS A 374 -22.38 -7.86 -8.25
C LYS A 374 -21.38 -8.24 -7.16
N ALA A 375 -20.58 -9.28 -7.38
CA ALA A 375 -19.49 -9.65 -6.48
C ALA A 375 -18.39 -8.57 -6.44
N ALA A 376 -18.00 -8.04 -7.60
CA ALA A 376 -16.96 -7.02 -7.74
C ALA A 376 -17.32 -5.67 -7.10
N THR A 377 -18.59 -5.28 -7.15
CA THR A 377 -19.06 -3.99 -6.63
C THR A 377 -19.45 -4.06 -5.15
N GLY A 378 -19.75 -5.24 -4.62
CA GLY A 378 -19.97 -5.48 -3.20
C GLY A 378 -20.95 -4.48 -2.57
N ILE A 379 -20.49 -3.79 -1.53
CA ILE A 379 -21.29 -2.78 -0.80
C ILE A 379 -21.39 -1.42 -1.52
N ARG A 380 -20.75 -1.26 -2.68
CA ARG A 380 -20.73 -0.02 -3.49
C ARG A 380 -21.19 -0.29 -4.92
N PRO A 381 -22.46 -0.68 -5.10
CA PRO A 381 -23.01 -1.00 -6.40
C PRO A 381 -22.96 0.21 -7.34
N LEU A 382 -22.77 -0.09 -8.63
CA LEU A 382 -22.96 0.85 -9.74
C LEU A 382 -24.21 0.46 -10.51
N GLU A 383 -24.97 1.44 -10.99
CA GLU A 383 -26.18 1.18 -11.76
C GLU A 383 -25.82 0.50 -13.09
N ARG A 384 -26.40 -0.66 -13.38
CA ARG A 384 -26.19 -1.39 -14.64
C ARG A 384 -27.09 -0.84 -15.76
N GLY A 385 -26.58 -0.87 -16.99
CA GLY A 385 -27.34 -0.56 -18.21
C GLY A 385 -27.20 -1.65 -19.27
N ASP A 386 -27.94 -1.50 -20.38
CA ASP A 386 -27.78 -2.39 -21.53
C ASP A 386 -26.41 -2.15 -22.20
N ASN A 387 -25.63 -3.21 -22.38
CA ASN A 387 -24.26 -3.10 -22.87
C ASN A 387 -24.17 -2.48 -24.27
N ARG A 388 -25.16 -2.73 -25.13
CA ARG A 388 -25.16 -2.21 -26.51
C ARG A 388 -25.50 -0.73 -26.50
N GLU A 389 -26.55 -0.35 -25.77
CA GLU A 389 -26.97 1.05 -25.64
C GLU A 389 -25.87 1.93 -25.03
N LEU A 390 -25.20 1.43 -23.98
CA LEU A 390 -24.08 2.11 -23.34
C LEU A 390 -22.91 2.34 -24.32
N LEU A 391 -22.54 1.32 -25.09
CA LEU A 391 -21.46 1.45 -26.08
C LEU A 391 -21.84 2.41 -27.22
N ASP A 392 -23.06 2.32 -27.74
CA ASP A 392 -23.55 3.18 -28.82
C ASP A 392 -23.66 4.66 -28.36
N GLU A 393 -24.00 4.91 -27.09
CA GLU A 393 -23.91 6.24 -26.48
C GLU A 393 -22.45 6.74 -26.40
N ALA A 394 -21.54 5.93 -25.87
CA ALA A 394 -20.13 6.30 -25.77
C ALA A 394 -19.50 6.62 -27.12
N LEU A 395 -19.80 5.84 -28.17
CA LEU A 395 -19.29 6.12 -29.51
C LEU A 395 -19.88 7.40 -30.11
N ARG A 396 -21.15 7.72 -29.84
CA ARG A 396 -21.74 9.01 -30.24
C ARG A 396 -21.06 10.18 -29.53
N VAL A 397 -20.82 10.07 -28.23
CA VAL A 397 -20.08 11.08 -27.45
C VAL A 397 -18.65 11.23 -27.97
N ALA A 398 -17.93 10.11 -28.11
CA ALA A 398 -16.57 10.08 -28.63
C ALA A 398 -16.50 10.75 -30.01
N SER A 399 -17.42 10.46 -30.93
CA SER A 399 -17.46 11.03 -32.29
C SER A 399 -17.55 12.57 -32.31
N ARG A 400 -18.10 13.18 -31.26
CA ARG A 400 -18.29 14.63 -31.12
C ARG A 400 -17.14 15.36 -30.42
N SER A 401 -16.23 14.62 -29.77
CA SER A 401 -15.13 15.18 -28.96
C SER A 401 -13.82 15.33 -29.72
N ASP A 402 -12.91 16.16 -29.24
CA ASP A 402 -11.57 16.29 -29.81
C ASP A 402 -10.62 15.24 -29.20
N ILE A 403 -10.86 14.89 -27.93
CA ILE A 403 -10.08 13.92 -27.16
C ILE A 403 -10.98 13.06 -26.28
N ILE A 404 -10.53 11.85 -25.98
CA ILE A 404 -11.20 10.89 -25.10
C ILE A 404 -10.37 10.70 -23.83
N VAL A 405 -11.02 10.88 -22.68
CA VAL A 405 -10.54 10.50 -21.35
C VAL A 405 -11.37 9.30 -20.91
N ALA A 406 -10.75 8.13 -20.90
CA ALA A 406 -11.36 6.87 -20.52
C ALA A 406 -11.10 6.59 -19.03
N ALA A 407 -12.14 6.60 -18.19
CA ALA A 407 -12.06 6.31 -16.76
C ALA A 407 -12.44 4.85 -16.51
N LEU A 408 -11.44 3.96 -16.52
CA LEU A 408 -11.61 2.51 -16.55
C LEU A 408 -10.77 1.82 -15.47
N GLY A 409 -11.04 0.54 -15.25
CA GLY A 409 -10.27 -0.34 -14.38
C GLY A 409 -11.16 -1.07 -13.39
N GLU A 410 -10.76 -1.08 -12.13
CA GLU A 410 -11.47 -1.73 -11.03
C GLU A 410 -12.52 -0.80 -10.41
N CYS A 411 -13.59 -1.39 -9.85
CA CYS A 411 -14.39 -0.73 -8.81
C CYS A 411 -13.78 -1.00 -7.43
N ALA A 412 -14.16 -0.20 -6.42
CA ALA A 412 -13.45 -0.13 -5.13
C ALA A 412 -13.33 -1.48 -4.43
N GLU A 413 -14.40 -2.28 -4.45
CA GLU A 413 -14.49 -3.58 -3.76
C GLU A 413 -13.90 -4.76 -4.55
N MET A 414 -13.28 -4.51 -5.72
CA MET A 414 -12.46 -5.54 -6.40
C MET A 414 -11.10 -5.73 -5.71
N SER A 415 -10.76 -4.90 -4.74
CA SER A 415 -9.57 -4.96 -3.90
C SER A 415 -9.96 -4.86 -2.43
N GLY A 416 -9.00 -5.02 -1.53
CA GLY A 416 -9.24 -5.20 -0.10
C GLY A 416 -9.48 -6.67 0.25
N GLU A 417 -10.12 -6.89 1.40
CA GLU A 417 -10.30 -8.21 1.98
C GLU A 417 -11.24 -9.11 1.16
N SER A 418 -10.88 -10.38 1.04
CA SER A 418 -11.57 -11.44 0.28
C SER A 418 -11.70 -11.19 -1.23
N ALA A 419 -11.18 -10.07 -1.74
CA ALA A 419 -11.31 -9.65 -3.13
C ALA A 419 -10.12 -10.09 -4.00
N SER A 420 -9.76 -11.38 -3.97
CA SER A 420 -8.65 -11.92 -4.79
C SER A 420 -9.07 -12.12 -6.25
N ARG A 421 -8.19 -11.83 -7.21
CA ARG A 421 -8.46 -11.96 -8.66
C ARG A 421 -7.52 -12.95 -9.34
N THR A 422 -8.07 -13.80 -10.20
CA THR A 422 -7.27 -14.75 -11.03
C THR A 422 -6.87 -14.18 -12.38
N SER A 423 -7.58 -13.15 -12.85
CA SER A 423 -7.27 -12.35 -14.04
C SER A 423 -6.99 -10.92 -13.60
N LEU A 424 -5.94 -10.33 -14.16
CA LEU A 424 -5.45 -8.99 -13.80
C LEU A 424 -5.58 -7.99 -14.94
N GLU A 425 -6.31 -8.33 -16.00
CA GLU A 425 -6.67 -7.41 -17.07
C GLU A 425 -7.74 -6.40 -16.60
N ILE A 426 -7.91 -5.32 -17.35
CA ILE A 426 -9.12 -4.48 -17.23
C ILE A 426 -10.34 -5.37 -17.55
N PRO A 427 -11.45 -5.29 -16.77
CA PRO A 427 -12.66 -6.07 -17.00
C PRO A 427 -13.17 -6.08 -18.45
N ASP A 428 -13.75 -7.20 -18.88
CA ASP A 428 -14.08 -7.49 -20.28
C ASP A 428 -14.92 -6.41 -20.99
N ALA A 429 -16.01 -5.97 -20.37
CA ALA A 429 -16.88 -4.93 -20.92
C ALA A 429 -16.17 -3.58 -21.08
N GLN A 430 -15.25 -3.25 -20.17
CA GLN A 430 -14.45 -2.04 -20.23
C GLN A 430 -13.32 -2.14 -21.25
N GLN A 431 -12.70 -3.32 -21.39
CA GLN A 431 -11.64 -3.53 -22.37
C GLN A 431 -12.18 -3.43 -23.80
N ASP A 432 -13.38 -3.97 -24.06
CA ASP A 432 -14.03 -3.85 -25.37
C ASP A 432 -14.49 -2.42 -25.65
N LEU A 433 -14.96 -1.68 -24.63
CA LEU A 433 -15.19 -0.24 -24.72
C LEU A 433 -13.90 0.50 -25.12
N LEU A 434 -12.77 0.26 -24.43
CA LEU A 434 -11.50 0.93 -24.72
C LEU A 434 -11.02 0.64 -26.15
N LYS A 435 -11.08 -0.62 -26.59
CA LYS A 435 -10.79 -1.02 -27.98
C LYS A 435 -11.67 -0.26 -28.97
N ALA A 436 -12.96 -0.09 -28.68
CA ALA A 436 -13.87 0.66 -29.55
C ALA A 436 -13.55 2.16 -29.57
N LEU A 437 -13.17 2.75 -28.43
CA LEU A 437 -12.75 4.15 -28.34
C LEU A 437 -11.45 4.40 -29.12
N VAL A 438 -10.44 3.53 -28.98
CA VAL A 438 -9.18 3.61 -29.75
C VAL A 438 -9.45 3.53 -31.25
N LYS A 439 -10.36 2.65 -31.70
CA LYS A 439 -10.75 2.51 -33.12
C LYS A 439 -11.37 3.78 -33.73
N THR A 440 -11.80 4.75 -32.91
CA THR A 440 -12.27 6.05 -33.44
C THR A 440 -11.15 6.90 -34.05
N GLY A 441 -9.88 6.57 -33.76
CA GLY A 441 -8.71 7.34 -34.20
C GLY A 441 -8.47 8.63 -33.43
N LYS A 442 -9.25 8.90 -32.37
CA LYS A 442 -9.05 10.06 -31.49
C LYS A 442 -7.96 9.78 -30.46
N PRO A 443 -7.25 10.81 -29.96
CA PRO A 443 -6.34 10.64 -28.84
C PRO A 443 -7.10 10.12 -27.61
N VAL A 444 -6.52 9.14 -26.93
CA VAL A 444 -7.12 8.49 -25.75
C VAL A 444 -6.17 8.59 -24.57
N VAL A 445 -6.66 9.15 -23.47
CA VAL A 445 -6.04 9.11 -22.14
C VAL A 445 -6.79 8.08 -21.30
N LEU A 446 -6.09 7.09 -20.77
CA LEU A 446 -6.62 6.16 -19.78
C LEU A 446 -6.35 6.70 -18.37
N LEU A 447 -7.42 7.03 -17.64
CA LEU A 447 -7.40 7.21 -16.20
C LEU A 447 -7.69 5.84 -15.57
N LEU A 448 -6.66 5.19 -15.06
CA LEU A 448 -6.74 3.84 -14.51
C LEU A 448 -7.06 3.89 -13.02
N PHE A 449 -8.24 3.40 -12.66
CA PHE A 449 -8.63 3.13 -11.27
C PHE A 449 -8.29 1.69 -10.92
N THR A 450 -7.52 1.47 -9.86
CA THR A 450 -7.12 0.11 -9.45
C THR A 450 -6.67 0.09 -7.99
N GLY A 451 -6.88 -1.04 -7.31
CA GLY A 451 -6.29 -1.32 -5.99
C GLY A 451 -4.98 -2.10 -6.06
N ARG A 452 -4.57 -2.55 -7.25
CA ARG A 452 -3.46 -3.49 -7.45
C ARG A 452 -2.73 -3.28 -8.78
N PRO A 453 -1.56 -3.92 -8.98
CA PRO A 453 -1.00 -4.08 -10.32
C PRO A 453 -1.95 -4.82 -11.26
N LEU A 454 -2.00 -4.37 -12.51
CA LEU A 454 -2.77 -4.99 -13.59
C LEU A 454 -1.85 -5.42 -14.74
N VAL A 455 -2.34 -6.34 -15.56
CA VAL A 455 -1.74 -6.69 -16.86
C VAL A 455 -2.25 -5.69 -17.89
N LEU A 456 -1.35 -4.83 -18.38
CA LEU A 456 -1.68 -3.67 -19.21
C LEU A 456 -1.01 -3.69 -20.59
N ASN A 457 -0.62 -4.87 -21.09
CA ASN A 457 0.17 -4.99 -22.33
C ASN A 457 -0.55 -4.38 -23.54
N TRP A 458 -1.86 -4.59 -23.64
CA TRP A 458 -2.65 -4.06 -24.74
C TRP A 458 -2.82 -2.55 -24.63
N GLU A 459 -3.08 -2.06 -23.41
CA GLU A 459 -3.26 -0.65 -23.09
C GLU A 459 -1.97 0.14 -23.37
N ASP A 460 -0.81 -0.36 -22.92
CA ASP A 460 0.50 0.23 -23.18
C ASP A 460 0.79 0.32 -24.69
N ALA A 461 0.42 -0.71 -25.47
CA ALA A 461 0.65 -0.71 -26.91
C ALA A 461 -0.33 0.18 -27.71
N ASN A 462 -1.54 0.46 -27.20
CA ASN A 462 -2.63 1.04 -28.01
C ASN A 462 -3.19 2.38 -27.49
N VAL A 463 -2.88 2.78 -26.26
CA VAL A 463 -3.35 4.04 -25.65
C VAL A 463 -2.23 5.07 -25.65
N HIS A 464 -2.56 6.35 -25.81
CA HIS A 464 -1.55 7.42 -25.92
C HIS A 464 -0.97 7.79 -24.55
N SER A 465 -1.83 7.95 -23.55
CA SER A 465 -1.39 8.24 -22.18
C SER A 465 -2.12 7.37 -21.17
N ILE A 466 -1.41 6.92 -20.15
CA ILE A 466 -1.96 6.12 -19.04
C ILE A 466 -1.55 6.82 -17.74
N LEU A 467 -2.54 7.30 -16.99
CA LEU A 467 -2.35 7.84 -15.66
C LEU A 467 -3.02 6.88 -14.67
N ASN A 468 -2.22 6.21 -13.85
CA ASN A 468 -2.72 5.41 -12.75
C ASN A 468 -3.10 6.34 -11.59
N VAL A 469 -4.41 6.46 -11.36
CA VAL A 469 -5.00 7.30 -10.32
C VAL A 469 -5.39 6.51 -9.08
N TRP A 470 -5.17 5.19 -9.10
CA TRP A 470 -5.52 4.26 -8.03
C TRP A 470 -6.97 4.50 -7.55
N PHE A 471 -7.17 4.52 -6.23
CA PHE A 471 -8.29 5.20 -5.58
C PHE A 471 -7.72 6.30 -4.70
N GLY A 472 -7.89 7.56 -5.09
CA GLY A 472 -7.28 8.74 -4.46
C GLY A 472 -8.01 9.27 -3.22
N GLY A 473 -9.10 8.62 -2.80
CA GLY A 473 -9.90 9.04 -1.66
C GLY A 473 -11.02 10.01 -2.00
N SER A 474 -11.50 10.73 -0.98
CA SER A 474 -12.65 11.64 -1.07
C SER A 474 -12.46 12.75 -2.11
N GLU A 475 -11.24 13.29 -2.25
CA GLU A 475 -10.96 14.39 -3.18
C GLU A 475 -10.43 13.93 -4.55
N THR A 476 -10.61 12.64 -4.91
CA THR A 476 -10.09 12.05 -6.16
C THR A 476 -10.45 12.86 -7.40
N GLY A 477 -11.72 13.21 -7.61
CA GLY A 477 -12.12 13.90 -8.84
C GLY A 477 -11.42 15.25 -9.04
N ASP A 478 -11.20 15.97 -7.94
CA ASP A 478 -10.54 17.27 -7.92
C ASP A 478 -9.00 17.14 -8.08
N ALA A 479 -8.40 16.12 -7.46
CA ALA A 479 -6.97 15.83 -7.59
C ALA A 479 -6.63 15.34 -9.01
N VAL A 480 -7.45 14.46 -9.59
CA VAL A 480 -7.26 13.98 -10.95
C VAL A 480 -7.37 15.14 -11.94
N ALA A 481 -8.32 16.06 -11.74
CA ALA A 481 -8.41 17.25 -12.58
C ALA A 481 -7.18 18.16 -12.47
N ASP A 482 -6.58 18.30 -11.28
CA ASP A 482 -5.35 19.08 -11.10
C ASP A 482 -4.17 18.51 -11.91
N VAL A 483 -4.03 17.19 -11.94
CA VAL A 483 -2.98 16.52 -12.73
C VAL A 483 -3.33 16.51 -14.22
N LEU A 484 -4.56 16.13 -14.58
CA LEU A 484 -5.03 16.02 -15.96
C LEU A 484 -4.84 17.33 -16.73
N PHE A 485 -5.09 18.48 -16.09
CA PHE A 485 -4.96 19.81 -16.70
C PHE A 485 -3.64 20.53 -16.36
N GLY A 486 -2.67 19.83 -15.77
CA GLY A 486 -1.30 20.35 -15.60
C GLY A 486 -1.13 21.41 -14.52
N LYS A 487 -2.07 21.53 -13.58
CA LYS A 487 -1.88 22.35 -12.37
C LYS A 487 -0.87 21.70 -11.42
N ILE A 488 -0.83 20.37 -11.40
CA ILE A 488 0.14 19.58 -10.66
C ILE A 488 0.84 18.63 -11.64
N THR A 489 2.16 18.61 -11.58
CA THR A 489 3.01 17.65 -12.29
C THR A 489 2.97 16.31 -11.55
N PRO A 490 2.65 15.18 -12.21
CA PRO A 490 2.67 13.88 -11.57
C PRO A 490 4.09 13.52 -11.13
N SER A 491 4.19 12.96 -9.93
CA SER A 491 5.46 12.62 -9.27
C SER A 491 5.46 11.24 -8.63
N GLY A 492 4.33 10.52 -8.68
CA GLY A 492 4.23 9.19 -8.08
C GLY A 492 5.15 8.19 -8.78
N LYS A 493 5.74 7.28 -7.99
CA LYS A 493 6.56 6.16 -8.47
C LYS A 493 6.01 4.86 -7.89
N LEU A 494 5.87 3.82 -8.72
CA LEU A 494 5.35 2.51 -8.30
C LEU A 494 6.13 1.93 -7.13
N THR A 495 5.43 1.32 -6.18
CA THR A 495 6.03 0.56 -5.07
C THR A 495 5.84 -0.96 -5.23
N THR A 496 5.25 -1.36 -6.34
CA THR A 496 5.03 -2.76 -6.72
C THR A 496 5.14 -2.91 -8.23
N THR A 497 5.65 -4.04 -8.67
CA THR A 497 5.93 -4.38 -10.04
C THR A 497 4.64 -4.72 -10.81
N PHE A 498 4.47 -4.16 -12.02
CA PHE A 498 3.34 -4.48 -12.89
C PHE A 498 3.73 -5.61 -13.86
N PRO A 499 3.05 -6.78 -13.78
CA PRO A 499 3.37 -7.92 -14.63
C PRO A 499 2.82 -7.75 -16.05
N ARG A 500 3.39 -8.51 -16.98
CA ARG A 500 2.90 -8.74 -18.35
C ARG A 500 1.88 -9.86 -18.44
N SER A 501 1.87 -10.77 -17.47
CA SER A 501 0.93 -11.89 -17.38
C SER A 501 0.81 -12.36 -15.94
N VAL A 502 -0.37 -12.85 -15.54
CA VAL A 502 -0.56 -13.53 -14.25
C VAL A 502 0.39 -14.73 -14.11
N GLY A 503 0.77 -15.36 -15.21
CA GLY A 503 1.72 -16.49 -15.23
C GLY A 503 3.14 -16.13 -14.78
N GLN A 504 3.50 -14.85 -14.71
CA GLN A 504 4.80 -14.41 -14.17
C GLN A 504 4.82 -14.35 -12.63
N LEU A 505 3.66 -14.34 -11.97
CA LEU A 505 3.59 -14.10 -10.53
C LEU A 505 4.09 -15.29 -9.70
N PRO A 506 4.86 -15.05 -8.63
CA PRO A 506 5.29 -13.74 -8.12
C PRO A 506 6.44 -13.10 -8.94
N LEU A 507 6.35 -11.79 -9.20
CA LEU A 507 7.35 -10.98 -9.93
C LEU A 507 7.69 -9.72 -9.12
N PHE A 508 8.98 -9.50 -8.84
CA PHE A 508 9.45 -8.41 -7.98
C PHE A 508 10.92 -8.06 -8.26
N TYR A 509 11.34 -6.83 -7.96
CA TYR A 509 12.65 -6.30 -8.42
C TYR A 509 13.86 -6.87 -7.66
N ASN A 510 13.71 -7.16 -6.36
CA ASN A 510 14.77 -7.66 -5.48
C ASN A 510 14.83 -9.20 -5.48
N HIS A 511 14.74 -9.79 -6.67
CA HIS A 511 14.87 -11.23 -6.86
C HIS A 511 16.32 -11.71 -6.81
N LEU A 512 16.53 -13.02 -6.65
CA LEU A 512 17.86 -13.64 -6.75
C LEU A 512 18.26 -13.82 -8.21
N ASN A 513 19.57 -13.88 -8.48
CA ASN A 513 20.10 -13.99 -9.84
C ASN A 513 19.89 -15.38 -10.50
N THR A 514 19.67 -16.42 -9.68
CA THR A 514 19.68 -17.84 -10.07
C THR A 514 21.06 -18.34 -10.55
N GLY A 515 21.18 -19.65 -10.79
CA GLY A 515 22.40 -20.23 -11.39
C GLY A 515 22.47 -20.10 -12.93
N ARG A 516 21.39 -19.64 -13.58
CA ARG A 516 21.28 -19.50 -15.04
C ARG A 516 20.42 -18.28 -15.39
N PRO A 517 20.88 -17.06 -15.08
CA PRO A 517 20.15 -15.85 -15.40
C PRO A 517 19.84 -15.77 -16.90
N ASP A 518 18.74 -15.11 -17.25
CA ASP A 518 18.36 -14.85 -18.63
C ASP A 518 19.34 -13.82 -19.24
N PRO A 519 20.13 -14.19 -20.26
CA PRO A 519 21.14 -13.28 -20.82
C PRO A 519 20.56 -12.23 -21.77
N ASP A 520 19.36 -12.43 -22.31
CA ASP A 520 18.69 -11.51 -23.23
C ASP A 520 17.17 -11.70 -23.14
N SER A 521 16.49 -10.78 -22.45
CA SER A 521 15.05 -10.85 -22.17
C SER A 521 14.15 -10.58 -23.38
N HIS A 522 14.73 -10.32 -24.57
CA HIS A 522 14.01 -10.12 -25.82
C HIS A 522 13.79 -11.40 -26.63
N ILE A 523 14.53 -12.47 -26.31
CA ILE A 523 14.44 -13.75 -27.02
C ILE A 523 14.35 -14.91 -26.04
N PHE A 524 13.82 -16.04 -26.50
CA PHE A 524 13.85 -17.27 -25.71
C PHE A 524 15.26 -17.88 -25.69
N ASN A 525 15.87 -17.98 -24.51
CA ASN A 525 17.16 -18.61 -24.29
C ASN A 525 16.98 -20.02 -23.70
N ARG A 526 17.24 -21.06 -24.52
CA ARG A 526 17.16 -22.45 -24.05
C ARG A 526 18.17 -22.68 -22.93
N TYR A 527 17.69 -23.30 -21.85
CA TYR A 527 18.45 -23.62 -20.63
C TYR A 527 18.77 -22.45 -19.70
N ALA A 528 18.28 -21.23 -19.98
CA ALA A 528 18.24 -20.13 -19.01
C ALA A 528 16.93 -20.14 -18.20
N SER A 529 16.89 -19.36 -17.11
CA SER A 529 15.69 -19.13 -16.31
C SER A 529 14.77 -18.10 -16.99
N ASN A 530 14.02 -18.52 -18.01
CA ASN A 530 13.06 -17.70 -18.76
C ASN A 530 11.84 -18.51 -19.24
N TYR A 531 10.75 -17.83 -19.59
CA TYR A 531 9.53 -18.44 -20.13
C TYR A 531 9.58 -18.57 -21.66
N LEU A 532 8.73 -19.45 -22.23
CA LEU A 532 8.66 -19.70 -23.67
C LEU A 532 7.88 -18.63 -24.44
N ASP A 533 6.97 -17.96 -23.75
CA ASP A 533 5.84 -17.20 -24.31
C ASP A 533 5.72 -15.79 -23.77
N GLU A 534 6.52 -15.41 -22.77
CA GLU A 534 6.59 -14.05 -22.22
C GLU A 534 7.99 -13.74 -21.68
N SER A 535 8.36 -12.46 -21.69
CA SER A 535 9.63 -12.00 -21.10
C SER A 535 9.63 -12.19 -19.58
N ASN A 536 10.81 -12.23 -18.95
CA ASN A 536 10.92 -12.10 -17.50
C ASN A 536 10.71 -10.65 -17.02
N GLU A 537 10.86 -9.68 -17.92
CA GLU A 537 10.76 -8.26 -17.56
C GLU A 537 9.32 -7.88 -17.20
N PRO A 538 9.14 -7.00 -16.21
CA PRO A 538 7.84 -6.42 -15.96
C PRO A 538 7.41 -5.49 -17.10
N LEU A 539 6.13 -5.15 -17.12
CA LEU A 539 5.66 -4.05 -17.95
C LEU A 539 6.15 -2.72 -17.37
N TYR A 540 5.94 -2.51 -16.06
CA TYR A 540 6.48 -1.38 -15.32
C TYR A 540 7.21 -1.87 -14.07
N PRO A 541 8.52 -1.58 -13.91
CA PRO A 541 9.31 -2.05 -12.78
C PRO A 541 8.99 -1.26 -11.49
N PHE A 542 9.47 -1.77 -10.36
CA PHE A 542 9.50 -1.03 -9.10
C PHE A 542 10.17 0.35 -9.27
N GLY A 543 9.62 1.35 -8.60
CA GLY A 543 10.09 2.74 -8.67
C GLY A 543 9.78 3.45 -9.98
N TYR A 544 9.04 2.84 -10.92
CA TYR A 544 8.70 3.47 -12.20
C TYR A 544 7.60 4.54 -12.06
N GLY A 545 7.77 5.64 -12.78
CA GLY A 545 6.76 6.68 -12.91
C GLY A 545 7.32 7.87 -13.68
N LEU A 546 6.60 8.28 -14.71
CA LEU A 546 6.95 9.42 -15.56
C LEU A 546 6.52 10.73 -14.90
N SER A 547 6.98 11.83 -15.50
CA SER A 547 6.59 13.19 -15.14
C SER A 547 6.19 13.96 -16.40
N TYR A 548 5.62 15.15 -16.25
CA TYR A 548 5.46 16.08 -17.39
C TYR A 548 6.77 16.77 -17.77
N THR A 549 7.81 16.60 -16.96
CA THR A 549 9.15 17.13 -17.22
C THR A 549 10.18 16.00 -17.35
N ASP A 550 11.33 16.35 -17.92
CA ASP A 550 12.43 15.41 -18.17
C ASP A 550 13.55 15.61 -17.16
N PHE A 551 13.79 14.62 -16.31
CA PHE A 551 14.94 14.61 -15.40
C PHE A 551 16.12 13.87 -16.02
N VAL A 552 17.27 14.53 -16.05
CA VAL A 552 18.52 13.95 -16.55
C VAL A 552 19.49 13.78 -15.41
N TYR A 553 20.07 12.58 -15.31
CA TYR A 553 21.06 12.22 -14.31
C TYR A 553 22.47 12.44 -14.88
N GLY A 554 23.29 13.18 -14.15
CA GLY A 554 24.73 13.31 -14.41
C GLY A 554 25.48 12.01 -14.07
N GLU A 555 26.80 12.01 -14.19
CA GLU A 555 27.61 10.82 -13.88
C GLU A 555 27.55 10.47 -12.38
N LEU A 556 27.27 9.22 -12.06
CA LEU A 556 27.36 8.68 -10.70
C LEU A 556 28.79 8.76 -10.16
N GLN A 557 28.96 9.40 -9.00
CA GLN A 557 30.23 9.52 -8.29
C GLN A 557 30.19 8.79 -6.95
N ILE A 558 31.30 8.17 -6.57
CA ILE A 558 31.53 7.60 -5.23
C ILE A 558 32.77 8.25 -4.63
N SER A 559 32.75 8.56 -3.33
CA SER A 559 33.86 9.27 -2.68
C SER A 559 35.14 8.44 -2.56
N SER A 560 35.03 7.11 -2.69
CA SER A 560 36.13 6.14 -2.60
C SER A 560 35.69 4.82 -3.24
N GLU A 561 36.62 4.06 -3.81
CA GLU A 561 36.37 2.66 -4.25
C GLU A 561 36.47 1.67 -3.08
N THR A 562 36.59 2.17 -1.85
CA THR A 562 36.65 1.37 -0.64
C THR A 562 35.83 2.03 0.48
N LEU A 563 34.91 1.27 1.09
CA LEU A 563 34.29 1.64 2.36
C LEU A 563 35.22 1.18 3.50
N PRO A 564 35.84 2.10 4.25
CA PRO A 564 36.69 1.73 5.37
C PRO A 564 35.84 1.21 6.55
N LYS A 565 36.44 0.32 7.36
CA LYS A 565 35.81 -0.22 8.56
C LYS A 565 35.35 0.90 9.51
N ASN A 566 34.10 0.83 9.97
CA ASN A 566 33.40 1.87 10.75
C ASN A 566 33.42 3.26 10.09
N GLY A 567 33.51 3.32 8.77
CA GLY A 567 33.52 4.57 8.01
C GLY A 567 32.28 4.75 7.16
N GLU A 568 32.34 5.75 6.29
CA GLU A 568 31.25 6.17 5.43
C GLU A 568 31.73 6.26 3.98
N LEU A 569 30.85 5.91 3.05
CA LEU A 569 31.03 6.12 1.61
C LEU A 569 29.93 7.06 1.12
N THR A 570 30.30 8.20 0.52
CA THR A 570 29.33 9.12 -0.08
C THR A 570 29.14 8.78 -1.55
N VAL A 571 27.88 8.61 -1.95
CA VAL A 571 27.44 8.40 -3.33
C VAL A 571 26.71 9.64 -3.76
N SER A 572 27.03 10.18 -4.94
CA SER A 572 26.38 11.40 -5.42
C SER A 572 26.08 11.39 -6.90
N VAL A 573 24.94 11.98 -7.26
CA VAL A 573 24.56 12.22 -8.65
C VAL A 573 23.92 13.60 -8.77
N THR A 574 24.30 14.37 -9.79
CA THR A 574 23.59 15.62 -10.12
C THR A 574 22.34 15.27 -10.90
N VAL A 575 21.18 15.76 -10.48
CA VAL A 575 19.93 15.63 -11.22
C VAL A 575 19.52 17.00 -11.75
N THR A 576 19.25 17.07 -13.05
CA THR A 576 18.84 18.29 -13.74
C THR A 576 17.44 18.12 -14.30
N ASN A 577 16.55 19.07 -14.02
CA ASN A 577 15.28 19.18 -14.72
C ASN A 577 15.49 19.91 -16.05
N LYS A 578 15.37 19.21 -17.19
CA LYS A 578 15.55 19.76 -18.54
C LYS A 578 14.25 19.98 -19.31
N GLY A 579 13.12 19.54 -18.77
CA GLY A 579 11.82 19.77 -19.40
C GLY A 579 11.27 21.16 -19.05
N ASN A 580 10.01 21.39 -19.42
CA ASN A 580 9.36 22.70 -19.34
C ASN A 580 8.48 22.88 -18.08
N TYR A 581 8.42 21.88 -17.21
CA TYR A 581 7.59 21.91 -16.01
C TYR A 581 8.45 21.79 -14.76
N ASP A 582 8.03 22.48 -13.70
CA ASP A 582 8.55 22.21 -12.36
C ASP A 582 8.00 20.86 -11.88
N GLY A 583 8.80 20.11 -11.13
CA GLY A 583 8.39 18.78 -10.69
C GLY A 583 9.27 18.20 -9.60
N TYR A 584 8.75 17.14 -8.98
CA TYR A 584 9.50 16.28 -8.09
C TYR A 584 10.08 15.09 -8.85
N GLU A 585 11.32 14.74 -8.51
CA GLU A 585 11.93 13.46 -8.88
C GLU A 585 12.30 12.68 -7.61
N THR A 586 12.06 11.37 -7.63
CA THR A 586 12.48 10.46 -6.57
C THR A 586 13.71 9.70 -7.03
N VAL A 587 14.89 10.17 -6.59
CA VAL A 587 16.18 9.54 -6.87
C VAL A 587 16.34 8.33 -5.96
N GLN A 588 16.57 7.15 -6.54
CA GLN A 588 16.57 5.88 -5.81
C GLN A 588 17.98 5.29 -5.76
N LEU A 589 18.41 4.86 -4.57
CA LEU A 589 19.68 4.18 -4.31
C LEU A 589 19.44 2.70 -4.04
N TYR A 590 20.11 1.86 -4.81
CA TYR A 590 20.11 0.42 -4.63
C TYR A 590 21.50 -0.13 -4.38
N LEU A 591 21.60 -1.20 -3.60
CA LEU A 591 22.83 -1.95 -3.38
C LEU A 591 22.68 -3.40 -3.82
N ARG A 592 23.78 -3.98 -4.32
CA ARG A 592 23.90 -5.42 -4.54
C ARG A 592 25.19 -5.89 -3.88
N ASP A 593 25.05 -6.86 -3.01
CA ASP A 593 26.17 -7.65 -2.49
C ASP A 593 26.51 -8.74 -3.51
N ILE A 594 27.73 -8.72 -4.05
CA ILE A 594 28.12 -9.57 -5.17
C ILE A 594 28.37 -11.00 -4.72
N TYR A 595 29.02 -11.18 -3.57
CA TYR A 595 29.40 -12.48 -3.03
C TYR A 595 29.21 -12.48 -1.51
N ALA A 596 28.31 -13.35 -1.05
CA ALA A 596 28.05 -13.55 0.36
C ALA A 596 27.89 -15.05 0.67
N GLU A 597 27.78 -15.37 1.96
CA GLU A 597 27.50 -16.72 2.47
C GLU A 597 26.22 -17.33 1.85
N ILE A 598 25.23 -16.49 1.58
CA ILE A 598 23.96 -16.87 0.93
C ILE A 598 23.78 -16.10 -0.38
N ALA A 599 22.93 -16.62 -1.28
CA ALA A 599 22.56 -15.87 -2.47
C ALA A 599 21.85 -14.55 -2.09
N ARG A 600 22.37 -13.43 -2.59
CA ARG A 600 21.84 -12.09 -2.35
C ARG A 600 20.98 -11.60 -3.53
N PRO A 601 20.01 -10.71 -3.30
CA PRO A 601 19.22 -10.11 -4.37
C PRO A 601 20.08 -9.39 -5.40
N VAL A 602 19.62 -9.34 -6.65
CA VAL A 602 20.30 -8.60 -7.73
C VAL A 602 20.38 -7.09 -7.45
N LYS A 603 19.51 -6.58 -6.56
CA LYS A 603 19.57 -5.26 -5.94
C LYS A 603 18.55 -5.15 -4.80
N GLU A 604 18.79 -4.27 -3.85
CA GLU A 604 17.89 -3.90 -2.76
C GLU A 604 17.86 -2.38 -2.59
N LEU A 605 16.69 -1.77 -2.41
CA LEU A 605 16.54 -0.35 -2.11
C LEU A 605 17.14 -0.09 -0.72
N LYS A 606 18.03 0.91 -0.65
CA LYS A 606 18.72 1.29 0.60
C LYS A 606 18.58 2.78 0.93
N GLY A 607 18.08 3.57 -0.01
CA GLY A 607 17.79 4.98 0.19
C GLY A 607 17.03 5.58 -0.97
N PHE A 608 16.38 6.71 -0.73
CA PHE A 608 15.83 7.56 -1.78
C PHE A 608 15.80 9.00 -1.31
N GLU A 609 15.79 9.92 -2.27
CA GLU A 609 15.64 11.36 -2.02
C GLU A 609 14.60 11.95 -2.98
N ARG A 610 13.62 12.65 -2.43
CA ARG A 610 12.62 13.39 -3.21
C ARG A 610 13.10 14.83 -3.40
N VAL A 611 13.36 15.20 -4.65
CA VAL A 611 13.88 16.54 -4.98
C VAL A 611 12.91 17.30 -5.87
N PHE A 612 12.45 18.46 -5.38
CA PHE A 612 11.75 19.44 -6.21
C PHE A 612 12.76 20.26 -7.00
N LEU A 613 12.60 20.32 -8.32
CA LEU A 613 13.44 21.09 -9.21
C LEU A 613 12.58 21.93 -10.15
N LYS A 614 12.89 23.22 -10.24
CA LYS A 614 12.33 24.07 -11.29
C LYS A 614 12.88 23.70 -12.66
N SER A 615 12.15 24.03 -13.72
CA SER A 615 12.66 23.91 -15.10
C SER A 615 14.05 24.56 -15.23
N GLY A 616 15.05 23.77 -15.66
CA GLY A 616 16.45 24.19 -15.80
C GLY A 616 17.30 24.09 -14.52
N GLU A 617 16.73 23.80 -13.36
CA GLU A 617 17.46 23.64 -12.09
C GLU A 617 18.23 22.32 -12.06
N SER A 618 19.40 22.33 -11.40
CA SER A 618 20.18 21.14 -11.08
C SER A 618 20.44 21.04 -9.59
N ARG A 619 20.48 19.82 -9.04
CA ARG A 619 20.81 19.57 -7.64
C ARG A 619 21.69 18.34 -7.50
N ASP A 620 22.70 18.43 -6.66
CA ASP A 620 23.50 17.28 -6.25
C ASP A 620 22.75 16.50 -5.17
N VAL A 621 22.35 15.28 -5.49
CA VAL A 621 21.75 14.33 -4.55
C VAL A 621 22.86 13.47 -3.97
N LYS A 622 22.88 13.31 -2.65
CA LYS A 622 23.94 12.61 -1.93
C LYS A 622 23.35 11.57 -0.98
N PHE A 623 23.91 10.38 -1.01
CA PHE A 623 23.63 9.31 -0.07
C PHE A 623 24.89 8.96 0.69
N VAL A 624 24.73 8.58 1.96
CA VAL A 624 25.82 8.08 2.80
C VAL A 624 25.56 6.60 3.06
N ILE A 625 26.52 5.76 2.71
CA ILE A 625 26.50 4.32 2.96
C ILE A 625 27.43 4.01 4.12
N THR A 626 26.94 3.20 5.04
CA THR A 626 27.66 2.67 6.21
C THR A 626 27.63 1.13 6.20
N GLU A 627 28.39 0.50 7.10
CA GLU A 627 28.31 -0.97 7.28
C GLU A 627 26.89 -1.45 7.63
N ASP A 628 26.09 -0.64 8.32
CA ASP A 628 24.72 -1.02 8.71
C ASP A 628 23.78 -1.18 7.50
N ASP A 629 24.02 -0.42 6.43
CA ASP A 629 23.25 -0.52 5.18
C ASP A 629 23.56 -1.80 4.41
N LEU A 630 24.73 -2.41 4.66
CA LEU A 630 25.21 -3.64 4.01
C LEU A 630 24.79 -4.91 4.75
N LYS A 631 24.19 -4.78 5.93
CA LYS A 631 23.81 -5.94 6.74
C LYS A 631 22.65 -6.72 6.14
N PHE A 632 22.67 -8.03 6.38
CA PHE A 632 21.59 -8.96 6.07
C PHE A 632 21.56 -10.11 7.09
N TYR A 633 20.49 -10.90 7.10
CA TYR A 633 20.42 -12.11 7.93
C TYR A 633 21.04 -13.29 7.19
N ASN A 634 22.09 -13.88 7.73
CA ASN A 634 22.76 -15.05 7.15
C ASN A 634 22.00 -16.36 7.42
N SER A 635 22.58 -17.52 7.06
CA SER A 635 21.91 -18.82 7.19
C SER A 635 21.59 -19.22 8.65
N GLU A 636 22.31 -18.65 9.61
CA GLU A 636 22.10 -18.80 11.06
C GLU A 636 21.15 -17.73 11.64
N LEU A 637 20.61 -16.85 10.80
CA LEU A 637 19.77 -15.70 11.17
C LEU A 637 20.49 -14.66 12.03
N HIS A 638 21.81 -14.56 11.92
CA HIS A 638 22.56 -13.43 12.48
C HIS A 638 22.50 -12.25 11.52
N TYR A 639 22.18 -11.05 12.03
CA TYR A 639 22.19 -9.81 11.25
C TYR A 639 23.63 -9.28 11.12
N VAL A 640 24.30 -9.65 10.04
CA VAL A 640 25.75 -9.50 9.85
C VAL A 640 26.06 -8.69 8.61
N TYR A 641 27.26 -8.10 8.61
CA TYR A 641 27.90 -7.50 7.45
C TYR A 641 29.09 -8.39 7.07
N GLU A 642 29.20 -8.71 5.79
CA GLU A 642 30.31 -9.47 5.22
C GLU A 642 31.19 -8.54 4.38
N PRO A 643 32.50 -8.42 4.69
CA PRO A 643 33.42 -7.67 3.84
C PRO A 643 33.49 -8.29 2.44
N GLY A 644 33.37 -7.45 1.41
CA GLY A 644 33.12 -7.95 0.06
C GLY A 644 33.07 -6.86 -0.99
N GLU A 645 32.77 -7.29 -2.22
CA GLU A 645 32.51 -6.41 -3.35
C GLU A 645 31.02 -6.07 -3.39
N PHE A 646 30.70 -4.80 -3.57
CA PHE A 646 29.32 -4.31 -3.65
C PHE A 646 29.16 -3.44 -4.90
N ASP A 647 28.03 -3.59 -5.58
CA ASP A 647 27.56 -2.61 -6.54
C ASP A 647 26.65 -1.60 -5.84
N VAL A 648 26.87 -0.32 -6.16
CA VAL A 648 25.93 0.77 -5.87
C VAL A 648 25.28 1.25 -7.16
N MET A 649 23.96 1.36 -7.13
CA MET A 649 23.16 1.73 -8.28
C MET A 649 22.27 2.93 -7.96
N VAL A 650 22.20 3.91 -8.86
CA VAL A 650 21.35 5.10 -8.69
C VAL A 650 20.59 5.41 -9.97
N GLY A 651 19.29 5.68 -9.85
CA GLY A 651 18.46 6.05 -11.00
C GLY A 651 17.02 6.42 -10.67
N PRO A 652 16.22 6.74 -11.71
CA PRO A 652 14.81 7.11 -11.59
C PRO A 652 13.84 5.97 -11.30
N ASN A 653 14.27 4.70 -11.44
CA ASN A 653 13.51 3.49 -11.14
C ASN A 653 14.47 2.29 -10.96
N SER A 654 13.98 1.10 -10.61
CA SER A 654 14.82 -0.07 -10.31
C SER A 654 15.49 -0.74 -11.52
N ARG A 655 15.11 -0.35 -12.74
CA ARG A 655 15.66 -0.89 -14.00
C ARG A 655 16.70 0.05 -14.59
N ASP A 656 16.35 1.33 -14.70
CA ASP A 656 17.13 2.34 -15.40
C ASP A 656 18.11 2.99 -14.41
N VAL A 657 19.27 2.36 -14.16
CA VAL A 657 20.24 2.81 -13.14
C VAL A 657 21.65 2.92 -13.68
N GLN A 658 22.42 3.87 -13.14
CA GLN A 658 23.88 3.87 -13.25
C GLN A 658 24.48 3.01 -12.16
N THR A 659 25.56 2.28 -12.44
CA THR A 659 26.22 1.38 -11.48
C THR A 659 27.69 1.72 -11.34
N LYS A 660 28.19 1.70 -10.09
CA LYS A 660 29.63 1.70 -9.75
C LYS A 660 29.85 0.60 -8.70
N SER A 661 31.08 0.11 -8.57
CA SER A 661 31.41 -0.91 -7.58
C SER A 661 32.39 -0.36 -6.55
N PHE A 662 32.34 -0.88 -5.32
CA PHE A 662 33.29 -0.56 -4.25
C PHE A 662 33.58 -1.79 -3.39
N GLN A 663 34.73 -1.78 -2.72
CA GLN A 663 35.11 -2.83 -1.78
C GLN A 663 34.78 -2.40 -0.35
N ALA A 664 34.00 -3.19 0.39
CA ALA A 664 33.78 -2.99 1.81
C ALA A 664 34.79 -3.84 2.61
N LYS A 665 35.51 -3.21 3.55
CA LYS A 665 36.61 -3.83 4.32
C LYS A 665 36.21 -4.33 5.70
#